data_AF-A0A813V6S6-F1
#
_entry.id   AF-A0A813V6S6-F1
#
_cell.length_a   1.000
_cell.length_b   1.000
_cell.length_c   1.000
_cell.angle_alpha   90.00
_cell.angle_beta   90.00
_cell.angle_gamma   90.00
#
_symmetry.space_group_name_H-M   'P 1'
#
loop_
_entity.id
_entity.type
_entity.pdbx_description
1 polymer ?
#
loop_
_entity_poly.entity_id
_entity_poly.type
_entity_poly.pdbx_seq_one_letter_code
_entity_poly.pdbx_strand_id
1 'polypeptide(L)'
;MHPTGSYALQYVVPVSILNDDDNYPKLLQRRQELTDSDRKLPAIAATFEQTLTFVENFKCNQQKSIIGKTRLSTLLPKETDGEKKQLTPQQLCYQLNLKLEYLIRTRAIEQHRVISRTSILPTRPIKTKTVSKEPFNRSIPSIVNRSTEKTIISSSMTTFNSTATQEDLADKDSIGDNDEACEEMVEEENVTLLQQQQQQTMTDKDPFEMEDEEYEAEIEEESLRSSESDVDGESTVTLDPIQLLSDKTRRVGNTEIKSGLIRSLFENVPPIIRFCTETQRIEPLPAPLQKMMKWKMSAITPNIVKSTVLRSGFRLISSEEGVDWLGTWSRHMKPPCFKAIREYQKINHFPGSFQIGRKDRLWRNLSHMQAVHSRREFDFVPQTFVLPADFLLFKRVFEETADSKESKWIIKPPASARGQGIRVISKMDQVPKKRPVVVQRYIANPYLINGHKFDMRLYVYVPSHDPLRIYLFDDGLARFASRKYSSSVKSLSDRFMHLTNYSVNRYNSEYRTNNDSAACTGHKWSLKALWAYLKKRDVDVADVIEKIKDLVIKTIISADAFVNVLTKANVRRKFSVHELFGFDVILDENCKPYIVEVNISPSLHSNSPLDISVKGAMICDLLNLSGFMIPDRRDIISDGPVRRKAKLPKSLIFDRRVLPQGLSTDEKVKHQYFSQRYNDEQVRKNILDVLTPDDLRILIETEDEFARRGSFERIFPTNQTRKYLKYFETPRYYNILLSEWITKYTRNEDRGIALLNSFCKKEIHLQHPAVDPNHMWTQYQKNQGHSSYRENDNPNTNGT
;
A
#
# COMPACT_ATOMS: atom_id res chain seq x y z
N MET A 1 0.18 30.10 -16.79
CA MET A 1 1.06 29.09 -16.19
C MET A 1 2.27 29.82 -15.61
N HIS A 2 2.47 29.75 -14.29
CA HIS A 2 3.69 30.12 -13.56
C HIS A 2 3.81 29.15 -12.37
N PRO A 3 5.01 28.66 -12.01
CA PRO A 3 5.18 27.67 -10.96
C PRO A 3 5.08 28.36 -9.60
N THR A 4 3.93 28.24 -8.94
CA THR A 4 3.72 28.75 -7.56
C THR A 4 4.25 27.78 -6.50
N GLY A 5 4.75 26.60 -6.90
CA GLY A 5 5.29 25.57 -6.01
C GLY A 5 6.73 25.82 -5.53
N SER A 6 7.61 26.42 -6.33
CA SER A 6 9.03 26.58 -5.94
C SER A 6 9.25 27.70 -4.91
N TYR A 7 8.39 28.72 -4.91
CA TYR A 7 8.48 29.81 -3.93
C TYR A 7 8.21 29.37 -2.49
N ALA A 8 7.45 28.29 -2.25
CA ALA A 8 7.05 27.88 -0.90
C ALA A 8 8.12 27.11 -0.12
N LEU A 9 9.07 26.46 -0.80
CA LEU A 9 10.18 25.71 -0.19
C LEU A 9 11.35 26.62 0.25
N GLN A 10 11.45 27.83 -0.30
CA GLN A 10 12.45 28.84 0.07
C GLN A 10 12.23 29.47 1.46
N TYR A 11 11.16 29.11 2.17
CA TYR A 11 10.82 29.66 3.50
C TYR A 11 11.22 28.77 4.69
N VAL A 12 11.82 27.60 4.45
CA VAL A 12 12.33 26.73 5.52
C VAL A 12 13.73 27.22 5.93
N VAL A 13 13.91 27.58 7.20
CA VAL A 13 15.22 28.02 7.73
C VAL A 13 16.06 26.77 8.08
N PRO A 14 17.21 26.53 7.42
CA PRO A 14 18.13 25.46 7.79
C PRO A 14 18.58 25.59 9.26
N VAL A 15 18.56 24.48 9.99
CA VAL A 15 19.01 24.41 11.40
C VAL A 15 20.48 24.86 11.57
N SER A 16 21.27 24.80 10.50
CA SER A 16 22.67 25.26 10.45
C SER A 16 22.84 26.79 10.61
N ILE A 17 21.78 27.59 10.44
CA ILE A 17 21.86 29.06 10.51
C ILE A 17 22.03 29.61 11.94
N LEU A 18 21.78 28.79 12.97
CA LEU A 18 21.81 29.23 14.36
C LEU A 18 23.21 29.37 14.98
N ASN A 19 24.27 28.99 14.26
CA ASN A 19 25.64 28.96 14.79
C ASN A 19 26.64 29.85 14.03
N ASP A 20 26.21 30.61 13.01
CA ASP A 20 27.13 31.32 12.12
C ASP A 20 26.71 32.80 11.97
N ASP A 21 27.55 33.72 12.46
CA ASP A 21 27.23 35.15 12.51
C ASP A 21 27.14 35.80 11.12
N ASP A 22 27.71 35.17 10.09
CA ASP A 22 27.73 35.66 8.70
C ASP A 22 26.38 35.50 7.96
N ASN A 23 25.41 34.77 8.52
CA ASN A 23 24.13 34.50 7.86
C ASN A 23 22.97 35.38 8.33
N TYR A 24 23.16 36.19 9.38
CA TYR A 24 22.15 37.12 9.88
C TYR A 24 21.81 38.28 8.91
N PRO A 25 22.78 38.87 8.19
CA PRO A 25 22.49 39.89 7.16
C PRO A 25 21.63 39.35 6.02
N LYS A 26 21.81 38.08 5.63
CA LYS A 26 21.02 37.41 4.59
C LYS A 26 19.56 37.20 5.00
N LEU A 27 19.31 36.93 6.30
CA LEU A 27 17.96 36.85 6.86
C LEU A 27 17.24 38.20 6.85
N LEU A 28 17.95 39.30 7.15
CA LEU A 28 17.41 40.66 7.10
C LEU A 28 17.09 41.12 5.68
N GLN A 29 17.95 40.77 4.71
CA GLN A 29 17.70 41.01 3.29
C GLN A 29 16.44 40.26 2.81
N ARG A 30 16.26 39.00 3.24
CA ARG A 30 15.08 38.20 2.92
C ARG A 30 13.79 38.70 3.58
N ARG A 31 13.90 39.34 4.76
CA ARG A 31 12.78 40.04 5.43
C ARG A 31 12.28 41.22 4.57
N GLN A 32 13.19 41.99 4.00
CA GLN A 32 12.86 43.10 3.09
C GLN A 32 12.17 42.60 1.81
N GLU A 33 12.65 41.51 1.22
CA GLU A 33 12.04 40.90 0.03
C GLU A 33 10.62 40.38 0.28
N LEU A 34 10.32 39.91 1.50
CA LEU A 34 9.00 39.45 1.93
C LEU A 34 8.02 40.62 2.17
N THR A 35 8.49 41.77 2.64
CA THR A 35 7.67 42.98 2.82
C THR A 35 7.37 43.72 1.52
N ASP A 36 8.24 43.61 0.51
CA ASP A 36 8.07 44.26 -0.80
C ASP A 36 7.21 43.44 -1.78
N SER A 37 6.98 42.15 -1.52
CA SER A 37 6.11 41.30 -2.35
C SER A 37 4.63 41.43 -1.93
N ASP A 38 3.88 42.22 -2.69
CA ASP A 38 2.46 42.49 -2.44
C ASP A 38 1.58 41.21 -2.37
N ARG A 39 0.99 41.00 -1.19
CA ARG A 39 -0.34 40.38 -0.94
C ARG A 39 -0.61 38.91 -1.28
N LYS A 40 0.28 37.95 -0.99
CA LYS A 40 -0.15 36.53 -0.82
C LYS A 40 0.64 35.81 0.27
N LEU A 41 -0.03 35.56 1.41
CA LEU A 41 0.29 34.63 2.51
C LEU A 41 0.55 35.26 3.90
N PRO A 42 -0.48 35.87 4.55
CA PRO A 42 -0.38 36.43 5.90
C PRO A 42 0.07 35.42 6.97
N ALA A 43 -0.27 34.14 6.80
CA ALA A 43 0.07 33.08 7.75
C ALA A 43 1.54 32.63 7.67
N ILE A 44 2.16 32.69 6.48
CA ILE A 44 3.59 32.36 6.32
C ILE A 44 4.43 33.54 6.84
N ALA A 45 4.04 34.77 6.50
CA ALA A 45 4.66 35.97 7.07
C ALA A 45 4.56 35.98 8.60
N ALA A 46 3.40 35.66 9.19
CA ALA A 46 3.24 35.60 10.65
C ALA A 46 4.10 34.51 11.30
N THR A 47 4.27 33.35 10.66
CA THR A 47 5.08 32.25 11.21
C THR A 47 6.58 32.50 11.02
N PHE A 48 6.96 33.15 9.91
CA PHE A 48 8.33 33.60 9.65
C PHE A 48 8.73 34.72 10.63
N GLU A 49 7.88 35.72 10.85
CA GLU A 49 8.08 36.77 11.85
C GLU A 49 8.14 36.22 13.28
N GLN A 50 7.34 35.20 13.62
CA GLN A 50 7.45 34.50 14.91
C GLN A 50 8.79 33.77 15.07
N THR A 51 9.31 33.19 13.98
CA THR A 51 10.61 32.51 13.96
C THR A 51 11.77 33.50 14.05
N LEU A 52 11.71 34.62 13.31
CA LEU A 52 12.66 35.73 13.39
C LEU A 52 12.67 36.36 14.79
N THR A 53 11.49 36.65 15.35
CA THR A 53 11.35 37.18 16.71
C THR A 53 11.97 36.23 17.74
N PHE A 54 11.86 34.91 17.55
CA PHE A 54 12.50 33.93 18.43
C PHE A 54 14.03 33.95 18.28
N VAL A 55 14.56 34.06 17.06
CA VAL A 55 16.01 34.15 16.78
C VAL A 55 16.61 35.46 17.30
N GLU A 56 15.93 36.60 17.11
CA GLU A 56 16.35 37.92 17.62
C GLU A 56 16.33 37.96 19.15
N ASN A 57 15.28 37.42 19.78
CA ASN A 57 15.22 37.27 21.24
C ASN A 57 16.29 36.31 21.77
N PHE A 58 16.70 35.31 20.99
CA PHE A 58 17.78 34.40 21.36
C PHE A 58 19.16 35.07 21.28
N LYS A 59 19.44 35.84 20.22
CA LYS A 59 20.68 36.65 20.12
C LYS A 59 20.76 37.73 21.20
N CYS A 60 19.64 38.39 21.52
CA CYS A 60 19.60 39.43 22.55
C CYS A 60 19.75 38.86 23.98
N ASN A 61 19.29 37.63 24.24
CA ASN A 61 19.36 37.00 25.56
C ASN A 61 20.61 36.17 25.84
N GLN A 62 21.56 36.05 24.91
CA GLN A 62 22.92 35.63 25.28
C GLN A 62 23.62 36.66 26.19
N GLN A 63 23.09 37.88 26.31
CA GLN A 63 23.62 38.88 27.24
C GLN A 63 22.88 39.00 28.57
N LYS A 64 21.75 38.31 28.81
CA LYS A 64 21.05 38.38 30.10
C LYS A 64 20.47 37.03 30.54
N SER A 65 21.06 36.55 31.63
CA SER A 65 20.54 35.54 32.55
C SER A 65 19.07 35.81 32.91
N ILE A 66 18.26 34.75 32.84
CA ILE A 66 16.88 34.61 33.37
C ILE A 66 15.80 35.36 32.55
N ILE A 67 14.94 34.59 31.87
CA ILE A 67 13.58 35.04 31.53
C ILE A 67 12.56 34.03 32.02
N GLY A 68 11.58 34.57 32.74
CA GLY A 68 10.48 33.87 33.36
C GLY A 68 9.42 33.36 32.39
N LYS A 69 8.60 32.48 32.96
CA LYS A 69 7.39 31.87 32.40
C LYS A 69 6.39 32.95 31.95
N THR A 70 6.26 33.30 30.66
CA THR A 70 5.01 33.96 30.23
C THR A 70 4.55 33.83 28.77
N ARG A 71 5.26 33.22 27.80
CA ARG A 71 4.71 33.14 26.42
C ARG A 71 4.86 31.84 25.63
N LEU A 72 5.55 30.84 26.15
CA LEU A 72 5.77 29.56 25.44
C LEU A 72 4.74 28.46 25.75
N SER A 73 3.88 28.64 26.75
CA SER A 73 2.90 27.63 27.18
C SER A 73 1.68 27.49 26.26
N THR A 74 1.49 28.39 25.29
CA THR A 74 0.37 28.37 24.33
C THR A 74 0.68 27.60 23.04
N LEU A 75 1.93 27.20 22.80
CA LEU A 75 2.37 26.55 21.56
C LEU A 75 2.58 25.03 21.68
N LEU A 76 2.51 24.46 22.88
CA LEU A 76 2.64 23.03 23.14
C LEU A 76 1.34 22.47 23.76
N PRO A 77 0.96 21.20 23.49
CA PRO A 77 -0.14 20.56 24.20
C PRO A 77 0.12 20.58 25.71
N LYS A 78 -0.92 20.79 26.53
CA LYS A 78 -0.82 20.61 27.98
C LYS A 78 -0.59 19.13 28.28
N GLU A 79 0.65 18.75 28.54
CA GLU A 79 0.97 17.42 29.08
C GLU A 79 0.60 17.37 30.57
N THR A 80 -0.10 16.31 30.96
CA THR A 80 -0.48 15.99 32.34
C THR A 80 0.77 15.68 33.17
N ASP A 81 0.82 16.22 34.39
CA ASP A 81 1.96 16.22 35.30
C ASP A 81 2.62 14.83 35.50
N GLY A 82 3.89 14.74 35.10
CA GLY A 82 4.78 13.62 35.35
C GLY A 82 6.16 13.82 34.70
N GLU A 83 7.12 14.33 35.47
CA GLU A 83 8.55 14.56 35.14
C GLU A 83 8.85 15.44 33.89
N LYS A 84 9.03 16.74 34.15
CA LYS A 84 9.50 17.74 33.18
C LYS A 84 10.95 17.47 32.78
N LYS A 85 11.18 16.75 31.68
CA LYS A 85 12.42 16.93 30.91
C LYS A 85 12.26 18.15 30.00
N GLN A 86 12.95 19.25 30.35
CA GLN A 86 13.05 20.41 29.47
C GLN A 86 13.70 19.99 28.15
N LEU A 87 12.96 20.09 27.05
CA LEU A 87 13.50 19.96 25.70
C LEU A 87 14.60 21.02 25.51
N THR A 88 15.73 20.62 24.93
CA THR A 88 16.77 21.59 24.59
C THR A 88 16.25 22.53 23.49
N PRO A 89 16.75 23.79 23.40
CA PRO A 89 16.34 24.72 22.36
C PRO A 89 16.49 24.16 20.93
N GLN A 90 17.48 23.29 20.71
CA GLN A 90 17.70 22.60 19.43
C GLN A 90 16.62 21.55 19.14
N GLN A 91 16.15 20.82 20.16
CA GLN A 91 15.04 19.87 20.03
C GLN A 91 13.72 20.60 19.74
N LEU A 92 13.50 21.76 20.37
CA LEU A 92 12.32 22.58 20.12
C LEU A 92 12.32 23.17 18.71
N CYS A 93 13.47 23.67 18.24
CA CYS A 93 13.64 24.19 16.89
C CYS A 93 13.44 23.08 15.83
N TYR A 94 13.99 21.89 16.05
CA TYR A 94 13.78 20.73 15.18
C TYR A 94 12.30 20.34 15.08
N GLN A 95 11.58 20.30 16.19
CA GLN A 95 10.14 20.00 16.18
C GLN A 95 9.30 21.09 15.51
N LEU A 96 9.66 22.36 15.69
CA LEU A 96 8.99 23.47 15.00
C LEU A 96 9.23 23.43 13.48
N ASN A 97 10.45 23.11 13.03
CA ASN A 97 10.77 22.96 11.61
C ASN A 97 10.02 21.79 10.96
N LEU A 98 9.92 20.63 11.62
CA LEU A 98 9.11 19.50 11.13
C LEU A 98 7.63 19.87 10.99
N LYS A 99 7.10 20.64 11.94
CA LYS A 99 5.71 21.11 11.90
C LYS A 99 5.47 22.15 10.78
N LEU A 100 6.46 23.02 10.53
CA LEU A 100 6.42 24.00 9.45
C LEU A 100 6.44 23.32 8.07
N GLU A 101 7.34 22.35 7.89
CA GLU A 101 7.48 21.56 6.65
C GLU A 101 6.19 20.78 6.35
N TYR A 102 5.56 20.20 7.37
CA TYR A 102 4.26 19.52 7.27
C TYR A 102 3.14 20.48 6.83
N LEU A 103 3.04 21.67 7.43
CA LEU A 103 2.01 22.65 7.11
C LEU A 103 2.17 23.22 5.69
N ILE A 104 3.40 23.49 5.26
CA ILE A 104 3.71 23.95 3.90
C ILE A 104 3.29 22.89 2.87
N ARG A 105 3.64 21.62 3.09
CA ARG A 105 3.26 20.52 2.19
C ARG A 105 1.76 20.28 2.14
N THR A 106 1.07 20.36 3.27
CA THR A 106 -0.38 20.13 3.35
C THR A 106 -1.16 21.24 2.62
N ARG A 107 -0.72 22.50 2.72
CA ARG A 107 -1.34 23.62 1.98
C ARG A 107 -1.03 23.62 0.48
N ALA A 108 0.17 23.20 0.06
CA ALA A 108 0.51 23.05 -1.35
C ALA A 108 -0.44 22.05 -2.05
N ILE A 109 -0.80 20.96 -1.34
CA ILE A 109 -1.76 19.95 -1.80
C ILE A 109 -3.18 20.53 -1.91
N GLU A 110 -3.60 21.39 -0.98
CA GLU A 110 -4.90 22.06 -1.04
C GLU A 110 -5.00 23.10 -2.17
N GLN A 111 -3.95 23.87 -2.43
CA GLN A 111 -3.91 24.83 -3.54
C GLN A 111 -3.92 24.14 -4.92
N HIS A 112 -3.25 22.99 -5.04
CA HIS A 112 -3.31 22.16 -6.25
C HIS A 112 -4.73 21.62 -6.53
N ARG A 113 -5.54 21.41 -5.48
CA ARG A 113 -6.96 21.01 -5.53
C ARG A 113 -7.89 22.13 -6.01
N VAL A 114 -7.53 23.40 -5.77
CA VAL A 114 -8.32 24.56 -6.20
C VAL A 114 -8.03 24.89 -7.67
N ILE A 115 -6.77 24.82 -8.09
CA ILE A 115 -6.35 25.10 -9.48
C ILE A 115 -6.88 24.03 -10.45
N SER A 116 -6.97 22.77 -10.01
CA SER A 116 -7.56 21.67 -10.81
C SER A 116 -9.09 21.73 -10.91
N ARG A 117 -9.77 22.59 -10.12
CA ARG A 117 -11.22 22.82 -10.20
C ARG A 117 -11.61 24.03 -11.05
N THR A 118 -10.69 24.97 -11.29
CA THR A 118 -10.97 26.21 -12.05
C THR A 118 -10.61 26.13 -13.54
N SER A 119 -10.03 25.04 -14.03
CA SER A 119 -9.76 24.82 -15.46
C SER A 119 -10.92 24.10 -16.18
N ILE A 120 -12.12 24.67 -16.12
CA ILE A 120 -13.23 24.37 -17.06
C ILE A 120 -13.85 25.72 -17.44
N LEU A 121 -13.42 26.29 -18.56
CA LEU A 121 -14.12 27.41 -19.19
C LEU A 121 -15.25 26.87 -20.06
N PRO A 122 -16.47 27.42 -20.00
CA PRO A 122 -17.58 27.00 -20.86
C PRO A 122 -17.43 27.61 -22.26
N THR A 123 -17.39 26.77 -23.28
CA THR A 123 -17.51 27.19 -24.68
C THR A 123 -18.95 27.66 -24.96
N ARG A 124 -19.12 28.94 -25.29
CA ARG A 124 -20.38 29.48 -25.82
C ARG A 124 -20.47 29.25 -27.34
N PRO A 125 -21.66 28.98 -27.89
CA PRO A 125 -21.85 28.75 -29.32
C PRO A 125 -21.92 30.08 -30.09
N ILE A 126 -21.15 30.20 -31.17
CA ILE A 126 -21.23 31.34 -32.09
C ILE A 126 -22.24 30.99 -33.20
N LYS A 127 -23.27 31.83 -33.32
CA LYS A 127 -24.30 31.78 -34.36
C LYS A 127 -23.70 32.17 -35.73
N THR A 128 -24.00 31.38 -36.75
CA THR A 128 -23.78 31.70 -38.16
C THR A 128 -24.76 32.79 -38.62
N LYS A 129 -24.24 33.83 -39.27
CA LYS A 129 -24.98 34.64 -40.26
C LYS A 129 -24.03 35.08 -41.38
N THR A 130 -24.54 34.89 -42.58
CA THR A 130 -24.06 35.18 -43.93
C THR A 130 -23.50 36.59 -44.16
N VAL A 131 -22.54 36.74 -45.09
CA VAL A 131 -22.63 37.58 -46.30
C VAL A 131 -21.46 37.28 -47.25
N SER A 132 -21.81 37.23 -48.53
CA SER A 132 -21.05 37.04 -49.77
C SER A 132 -19.88 38.00 -50.05
N LYS A 133 -18.82 37.51 -50.71
CA LYS A 133 -18.45 37.84 -52.12
C LYS A 133 -17.11 37.19 -52.51
N GLU A 134 -17.18 36.41 -53.58
CA GLU A 134 -16.12 35.90 -54.47
C GLU A 134 -15.48 37.06 -55.32
N PRO A 135 -14.53 36.88 -56.28
CA PRO A 135 -13.87 35.64 -56.76
C PRO A 135 -12.38 35.74 -57.29
N PHE A 136 -11.90 34.60 -57.83
CA PHE A 136 -10.83 34.36 -58.85
C PHE A 136 -9.34 34.42 -58.41
N ASN A 137 -8.44 33.53 -58.85
CA ASN A 137 -8.30 32.81 -60.13
C ASN A 137 -7.57 31.44 -59.97
N ARG A 138 -8.10 30.35 -60.54
CA ARG A 138 -7.57 29.49 -61.65
C ARG A 138 -6.11 29.02 -61.48
N SER A 139 -5.77 27.73 -61.56
CA SER A 139 -6.01 26.83 -62.73
C SER A 139 -5.83 25.33 -62.39
N ILE A 140 -6.60 24.52 -63.13
CA ILE A 140 -6.78 23.05 -63.22
C ILE A 140 -5.62 22.44 -64.10
N PRO A 141 -5.51 21.12 -64.48
CA PRO A 141 -6.07 19.84 -64.01
C PRO A 141 -5.11 18.62 -63.89
N SER A 142 -5.70 17.58 -63.29
CA SER A 142 -5.49 16.11 -63.32
C SER A 142 -4.94 15.42 -64.58
N ILE A 143 -4.36 14.20 -64.41
CA ILE A 143 -4.67 12.91 -65.10
C ILE A 143 -3.71 11.79 -64.59
N VAL A 144 -4.23 10.74 -63.90
CA VAL A 144 -4.38 9.30 -64.29
C VAL A 144 -3.15 8.36 -64.19
N ASN A 145 -3.32 7.35 -63.31
CA ASN A 145 -2.86 5.93 -63.28
C ASN A 145 -1.81 5.39 -64.28
N ARG A 146 -0.84 4.60 -63.76
CA ARG A 146 -0.82 3.11 -63.77
C ARG A 146 0.52 2.51 -63.25
N SER A 147 0.39 1.41 -62.48
CA SER A 147 1.20 0.16 -62.36
C SER A 147 2.64 0.12 -62.92
N THR A 148 3.67 -0.46 -62.27
CA THR A 148 3.90 -1.92 -62.09
C THR A 148 5.12 -2.26 -61.18
N GLU A 149 5.02 -3.41 -60.51
CA GLU A 149 6.02 -4.49 -60.26
C GLU A 149 7.31 -4.38 -59.40
N LYS A 150 7.55 -5.55 -58.76
CA LYS A 150 8.61 -6.06 -57.87
C LYS A 150 10.05 -5.86 -58.40
N THR A 151 11.11 -5.83 -57.58
CA THR A 151 11.90 -7.05 -57.21
C THR A 151 13.04 -6.73 -56.20
N ILE A 152 13.13 -7.60 -55.18
CA ILE A 152 14.26 -8.22 -54.44
C ILE A 152 15.71 -7.77 -54.78
N ILE A 153 16.57 -7.54 -53.76
CA ILE A 153 17.82 -8.29 -53.45
C ILE A 153 18.57 -7.66 -52.25
N SER A 154 19.09 -8.59 -51.43
CA SER A 154 19.87 -8.56 -50.20
C SER A 154 21.32 -8.04 -50.28
N SER A 155 21.89 -7.78 -49.08
CA SER A 155 23.22 -8.18 -48.53
C SER A 155 23.86 -7.01 -47.76
N SER A 156 24.08 -7.11 -46.43
CA SER A 156 25.23 -7.72 -45.73
C SER A 156 26.55 -7.02 -46.09
N MET A 157 27.47 -6.60 -45.20
CA MET A 157 28.04 -7.37 -44.09
C MET A 157 29.13 -6.55 -43.32
N THR A 158 29.32 -6.86 -42.02
CA THR A 158 30.60 -7.00 -41.25
C THR A 158 31.59 -5.82 -41.02
N THR A 159 31.74 -5.34 -39.77
CA THR A 159 32.78 -5.62 -38.71
C THR A 159 34.18 -5.02 -38.92
N PHE A 160 34.76 -4.36 -37.89
CA PHE A 160 35.83 -4.92 -37.02
C PHE A 160 36.32 -3.94 -35.91
N ASN A 161 36.96 -4.56 -34.91
CA ASN A 161 37.40 -4.14 -33.57
C ASN A 161 38.64 -3.20 -33.47
N SER A 162 38.89 -2.70 -32.24
CA SER A 162 40.15 -2.79 -31.43
C SER A 162 40.49 -1.47 -30.70
N THR A 163 40.42 -1.38 -29.36
CA THR A 163 41.42 -1.60 -28.25
C THR A 163 42.37 -0.44 -27.88
N ALA A 164 42.44 -0.16 -26.55
CA ALA A 164 43.59 0.38 -25.76
C ALA A 164 43.98 1.87 -25.99
N THR A 165 44.48 2.72 -25.07
CA THR A 165 45.04 2.71 -23.68
C THR A 165 45.19 4.21 -23.27
N GLN A 166 44.82 4.65 -22.06
CA GLN A 166 45.67 5.05 -20.90
C GLN A 166 46.40 6.42 -20.96
N GLU A 167 46.35 7.17 -19.83
CA GLU A 167 47.24 8.27 -19.34
C GLU A 167 47.11 9.68 -19.98
N ASP A 168 47.23 10.84 -19.31
CA ASP A 168 47.26 11.26 -17.90
C ASP A 168 47.20 12.83 -17.86
N LEU A 169 46.85 13.41 -16.71
CA LEU A 169 47.23 14.76 -16.19
C LEU A 169 46.60 16.09 -16.71
N ALA A 170 45.86 16.70 -15.75
CA ALA A 170 46.07 18.04 -15.16
C ALA A 170 45.41 19.32 -15.75
N ASP A 171 44.63 19.94 -14.84
CA ASP A 171 44.55 21.35 -14.48
C ASP A 171 43.46 22.33 -15.03
N LYS A 172 42.76 22.89 -14.02
CA LYS A 172 42.13 24.22 -13.88
C LYS A 172 40.65 24.45 -14.23
N ASP A 173 39.90 24.60 -13.13
CA ASP A 173 39.01 25.71 -12.78
C ASP A 173 38.10 26.31 -13.85
N SER A 174 36.80 26.04 -13.72
CA SER A 174 35.78 27.11 -13.71
C SER A 174 34.48 26.62 -13.08
N ILE A 175 34.05 27.39 -12.09
CA ILE A 175 32.76 27.30 -11.39
C ILE A 175 31.68 27.84 -12.35
N GLY A 176 30.63 27.06 -12.54
CA GLY A 176 29.39 27.47 -13.21
C GLY A 176 28.22 26.76 -12.56
N ASP A 177 27.51 27.50 -11.70
CA ASP A 177 26.30 27.10 -10.99
C ASP A 177 25.22 26.58 -11.95
N ASN A 178 24.67 25.40 -11.66
CA ASN A 178 23.36 24.94 -12.12
C ASN A 178 22.92 23.74 -11.28
N ASP A 179 22.58 23.97 -10.01
CA ASP A 179 21.97 22.98 -9.12
C ASP A 179 20.58 23.47 -8.66
N GLU A 180 19.59 23.39 -9.55
CA GLU A 180 18.17 23.47 -9.14
C GLU A 180 17.20 22.62 -10.02
N ALA A 181 17.73 21.76 -10.89
CA ALA A 181 16.94 20.78 -11.67
C ALA A 181 16.98 19.36 -11.08
N CYS A 182 17.71 19.15 -9.99
CA CYS A 182 18.06 17.80 -9.52
C CYS A 182 16.95 17.10 -8.71
N GLU A 183 15.94 17.76 -8.14
CA GLU A 183 14.95 17.05 -7.31
C GLU A 183 13.82 16.37 -8.09
N GLU A 184 13.37 16.93 -9.22
CA GLU A 184 12.38 16.26 -10.10
C GLU A 184 13.05 15.19 -10.98
N MET A 185 14.29 15.41 -11.42
CA MET A 185 15.08 14.38 -12.13
C MET A 185 15.42 13.19 -11.22
N VAL A 186 15.60 13.41 -9.91
CA VAL A 186 15.81 12.33 -8.94
C VAL A 186 14.54 11.50 -8.73
N GLU A 187 13.32 12.03 -8.92
CA GLU A 187 12.10 11.18 -8.90
C GLU A 187 11.98 10.31 -10.16
N GLU A 188 12.35 10.83 -11.33
CA GLU A 188 12.35 10.07 -12.58
C GLU A 188 13.49 9.03 -12.63
N GLU A 189 14.71 9.40 -12.23
CA GLU A 189 15.85 8.47 -12.11
C GLU A 189 15.62 7.42 -11.04
N ASN A 190 14.97 7.73 -9.90
CA ASN A 190 14.75 6.74 -8.84
C ASN A 190 13.69 5.69 -9.18
N VAL A 191 12.65 6.04 -9.94
CA VAL A 191 11.72 5.03 -10.45
C VAL A 191 12.38 4.20 -11.54
N THR A 192 13.23 4.82 -12.35
CA THR A 192 14.00 4.13 -13.40
C THR A 192 15.08 3.22 -12.78
N LEU A 193 15.74 3.59 -11.69
CA LEU A 193 16.69 2.76 -10.93
C LEU A 193 16.00 1.56 -10.26
N LEU A 194 14.80 1.74 -9.72
CA LEU A 194 13.97 0.63 -9.21
C LEU A 194 13.55 -0.32 -10.35
N GLN A 195 13.32 0.19 -11.55
CA GLN A 195 12.97 -0.60 -12.74
C GLN A 195 14.19 -1.29 -13.38
N GLN A 196 15.34 -0.62 -13.44
CA GLN A 196 16.61 -1.15 -13.95
C GLN A 196 17.24 -2.15 -12.98
N GLN A 197 17.12 -1.96 -11.66
CA GLN A 197 17.55 -2.96 -10.67
C GLN A 197 16.59 -4.15 -10.58
N GLN A 198 15.31 -3.99 -10.92
CA GLN A 198 14.41 -5.13 -11.16
C GLN A 198 14.75 -5.90 -12.45
N GLN A 199 15.37 -5.27 -13.44
CA GLN A 199 15.95 -5.93 -14.61
C GLN A 199 17.27 -6.65 -14.27
N GLN A 200 18.22 -6.00 -13.59
CA GLN A 200 19.50 -6.61 -13.20
C GLN A 200 19.39 -7.71 -12.14
N THR A 201 18.34 -7.73 -11.32
CA THR A 201 18.09 -8.81 -10.34
C THR A 201 17.51 -10.10 -10.94
N MET A 202 17.36 -10.16 -12.27
CA MET A 202 16.89 -11.33 -13.04
C MET A 202 17.77 -11.66 -14.26
N THR A 203 18.83 -10.89 -14.54
CA THR A 203 19.73 -11.12 -15.71
C THR A 203 21.09 -11.73 -15.34
N ASP A 204 21.46 -11.78 -14.07
CA ASP A 204 22.56 -12.66 -13.64
C ASP A 204 22.02 -14.09 -13.61
N LYS A 205 22.06 -14.74 -14.78
CA LYS A 205 21.82 -16.18 -14.94
C LYS A 205 22.87 -16.91 -14.10
N ASP A 206 22.43 -17.52 -13.00
CA ASP A 206 23.27 -18.42 -12.21
C ASP A 206 23.59 -19.65 -13.09
N PRO A 207 24.84 -20.15 -13.19
CA PRO A 207 25.17 -21.29 -14.06
C PRO A 207 24.50 -22.63 -13.69
N PHE A 208 23.70 -22.64 -12.62
CA PHE A 208 22.85 -23.74 -12.18
C PHE A 208 21.34 -23.47 -12.39
N GLU A 209 20.98 -22.37 -13.07
CA GLU A 209 19.61 -22.06 -13.54
C GLU A 209 19.31 -22.70 -14.92
N MET A 210 20.14 -23.63 -15.40
CA MET A 210 19.96 -24.35 -16.68
C MET A 210 19.49 -25.81 -16.53
N GLU A 211 18.79 -26.17 -15.46
CA GLU A 211 18.12 -27.48 -15.36
C GLU A 211 16.62 -27.38 -15.02
N ASP A 212 15.99 -26.25 -15.33
CA ASP A 212 14.52 -26.09 -15.23
C ASP A 212 13.88 -25.90 -16.63
N GLU A 213 14.40 -26.59 -17.65
CA GLU A 213 13.63 -26.96 -18.83
C GLU A 213 13.09 -28.39 -18.63
N GLU A 214 11.77 -28.54 -18.78
CA GLU A 214 11.00 -29.79 -18.78
C GLU A 214 10.98 -30.61 -17.47
N TYR A 215 10.18 -30.15 -16.52
CA TYR A 215 9.18 -31.05 -15.94
C TYR A 215 7.80 -30.48 -16.27
N GLU A 216 7.34 -30.76 -17.48
CA GLU A 216 5.90 -30.85 -17.68
C GLU A 216 5.41 -31.97 -16.77
N ALA A 217 4.66 -31.61 -15.72
CA ALA A 217 3.72 -32.58 -15.19
C ALA A 217 2.82 -32.94 -16.37
N GLU A 218 2.86 -34.20 -16.81
CA GLU A 218 1.83 -34.82 -17.64
C GLU A 218 0.47 -34.65 -16.93
N ILE A 219 -0.11 -33.46 -17.04
CA ILE A 219 -1.53 -33.28 -16.99
C ILE A 219 -1.92 -33.61 -18.42
N GLU A 220 -2.50 -34.78 -18.63
CA GLU A 220 -3.13 -35.15 -19.88
C GLU A 220 -3.92 -33.93 -20.39
N GLU A 221 -3.35 -33.24 -21.39
CA GLU A 221 -4.10 -32.34 -22.24
C GLU A 221 -5.06 -33.23 -23.03
N GLU A 222 -6.18 -33.58 -22.41
CA GLU A 222 -7.34 -33.98 -23.17
C GLU A 222 -7.79 -32.71 -23.90
N SER A 223 -7.23 -32.58 -25.10
CA SER A 223 -7.43 -31.46 -25.99
C SER A 223 -8.91 -31.31 -26.32
N LEU A 224 -9.61 -30.50 -25.54
CA LEU A 224 -10.81 -29.82 -26.00
C LEU A 224 -10.37 -28.66 -26.90
N ARG A 225 -9.65 -28.99 -28.00
CA ARG A 225 -9.71 -28.19 -29.23
C ARG A 225 -11.10 -28.41 -29.80
N SER A 226 -12.09 -27.70 -29.28
CA SER A 226 -13.27 -27.42 -30.08
C SER A 226 -12.78 -26.58 -31.25
N SER A 227 -12.70 -27.20 -32.43
CA SER A 227 -12.69 -26.50 -33.69
C SER A 227 -13.72 -25.37 -33.63
N GLU A 228 -13.30 -24.15 -33.94
CA GLU A 228 -14.22 -23.06 -34.28
C GLU A 228 -14.93 -23.46 -35.57
N SER A 229 -15.98 -24.26 -35.46
CA SER A 229 -17.07 -24.25 -36.41
C SER A 229 -18.14 -23.32 -35.85
N ASP A 230 -18.35 -22.22 -36.54
CA ASP A 230 -19.56 -21.40 -36.42
C ASP A 230 -20.77 -22.28 -36.77
N VAL A 231 -21.26 -23.05 -35.80
CA VAL A 231 -22.56 -23.69 -35.86
C VAL A 231 -23.50 -22.81 -35.06
N ASP A 232 -24.18 -21.94 -35.79
CA ASP A 232 -25.33 -21.16 -35.33
C ASP A 232 -26.43 -22.11 -34.85
N GLY A 233 -26.37 -22.43 -33.55
CA GLY A 233 -27.35 -23.24 -32.83
C GLY A 233 -27.41 -22.81 -31.37
N GLU A 234 -27.52 -21.50 -31.08
CA GLU A 234 -27.70 -20.99 -29.71
C GLU A 234 -29.11 -21.33 -29.22
N SER A 235 -29.26 -22.52 -28.65
CA SER A 235 -30.32 -22.81 -27.68
C SER A 235 -30.20 -21.81 -26.54
N THR A 236 -31.31 -21.17 -26.18
CA THR A 236 -31.40 -20.17 -25.13
C THR A 236 -31.23 -20.87 -23.78
N VAL A 237 -29.99 -21.09 -23.34
CA VAL A 237 -29.72 -21.68 -22.03
C VAL A 237 -30.16 -20.69 -20.96
N THR A 238 -31.33 -20.92 -20.38
CA THR A 238 -31.74 -20.30 -19.11
C THR A 238 -30.84 -20.85 -18.01
N LEU A 239 -29.86 -20.06 -17.58
CA LEU A 239 -29.03 -20.39 -16.42
C LEU A 239 -29.89 -20.30 -15.17
N ASP A 240 -29.99 -21.39 -14.40
CA ASP A 240 -30.60 -21.38 -13.07
C ASP A 240 -29.56 -20.96 -12.00
N PRO A 241 -29.69 -19.77 -11.39
CA PRO A 241 -28.80 -19.33 -10.32
C PRO A 241 -28.81 -20.25 -9.11
N ILE A 242 -29.94 -20.92 -8.81
CA ILE A 242 -30.10 -21.74 -7.61
C ILE A 242 -29.17 -22.95 -7.67
N GLN A 243 -29.02 -23.56 -8.85
CA GLN A 243 -28.13 -24.69 -9.04
C GLN A 243 -26.64 -24.28 -8.92
N LEU A 244 -26.27 -23.15 -9.54
CA LEU A 244 -24.89 -22.64 -9.52
C LEU A 244 -24.44 -22.15 -8.14
N LEU A 245 -25.38 -21.68 -7.32
CA LEU A 245 -25.14 -21.19 -5.96
C LEU A 245 -25.38 -22.26 -4.90
N SER A 246 -25.53 -23.52 -5.28
CA SER A 246 -25.69 -24.60 -4.30
C SER A 246 -24.36 -24.89 -3.61
N ASP A 247 -24.33 -24.81 -2.27
CA ASP A 247 -23.12 -25.09 -1.47
C ASP A 247 -22.85 -26.61 -1.30
N LYS A 248 -23.36 -27.44 -2.22
CA LYS A 248 -23.23 -28.90 -2.12
C LYS A 248 -21.79 -29.31 -2.41
N THR A 249 -21.02 -29.50 -1.34
CA THR A 249 -19.69 -30.10 -1.44
C THR A 249 -19.84 -31.60 -1.67
N ARG A 250 -19.27 -32.12 -2.76
CA ARG A 250 -19.24 -33.56 -3.06
C ARG A 250 -17.82 -34.07 -2.87
N ARG A 251 -17.65 -35.20 -2.18
CA ARG A 251 -16.35 -35.86 -2.07
C ARG A 251 -16.32 -37.05 -3.03
N VAL A 252 -15.28 -37.11 -3.87
CA VAL A 252 -14.98 -38.25 -4.73
C VAL A 252 -13.55 -38.68 -4.40
N GLY A 253 -13.40 -39.78 -3.68
CA GLY A 253 -12.11 -40.19 -3.11
C GLY A 253 -11.55 -39.14 -2.15
N ASN A 254 -10.28 -38.75 -2.36
CA ASN A 254 -9.61 -37.69 -1.59
C ASN A 254 -9.88 -36.27 -2.12
N THR A 255 -10.62 -36.14 -3.22
CA THR A 255 -10.84 -34.85 -3.89
C THR A 255 -12.18 -34.24 -3.49
N GLU A 256 -12.13 -33.00 -3.02
CA GLU A 256 -13.31 -32.22 -2.64
C GLU A 256 -13.78 -31.37 -3.83
N ILE A 257 -14.98 -31.66 -4.34
CA ILE A 257 -15.62 -30.91 -5.44
C ILE A 257 -16.48 -29.79 -4.84
N LYS A 258 -16.24 -28.55 -5.26
CA LYS A 258 -16.93 -27.33 -4.82
C LYS A 258 -17.57 -26.57 -5.98
N SER A 259 -18.64 -25.82 -5.70
CA SER A 259 -19.17 -24.84 -6.66
C SER A 259 -18.11 -23.80 -7.04
N GLY A 260 -18.07 -23.41 -8.31
CA GLY A 260 -17.18 -22.35 -8.80
C GLY A 260 -17.52 -20.94 -8.32
N LEU A 261 -18.65 -20.77 -7.62
CA LEU A 261 -19.05 -19.52 -7.00
C LEU A 261 -19.14 -19.67 -5.46
N ILE A 262 -18.88 -18.58 -4.76
CA ILE A 262 -19.18 -18.42 -3.33
C ILE A 262 -20.37 -17.49 -3.24
N ARG A 263 -21.48 -17.99 -2.66
CA ARG A 263 -22.68 -17.19 -2.43
C ARG A 263 -22.42 -16.18 -1.32
N SER A 264 -22.98 -14.98 -1.46
CA SER A 264 -23.05 -14.00 -0.36
C SER A 264 -23.91 -14.55 0.78
N LEU A 265 -23.59 -14.15 2.02
CA LEU A 265 -24.46 -14.36 3.19
C LEU A 265 -25.77 -13.59 3.07
N PHE A 266 -25.83 -12.59 2.19
CA PHE A 266 -26.92 -11.63 2.09
C PHE A 266 -27.66 -11.77 0.76
N GLU A 267 -28.98 -11.63 0.80
CA GLU A 267 -29.81 -11.63 -0.41
C GLU A 267 -29.53 -10.39 -1.27
N ASN A 268 -29.73 -10.48 -2.59
CA ASN A 268 -29.50 -9.36 -3.51
C ASN A 268 -28.06 -8.79 -3.46
N VAL A 269 -27.09 -9.63 -3.09
CA VAL A 269 -25.66 -9.35 -3.17
C VAL A 269 -25.03 -10.39 -4.12
N PRO A 270 -24.29 -9.96 -5.16
CA PRO A 270 -23.71 -10.87 -6.13
C PRO A 270 -22.71 -11.86 -5.52
N PRO A 271 -22.63 -13.10 -6.03
CA PRO A 271 -21.61 -14.05 -5.63
C PRO A 271 -20.22 -13.62 -6.12
N ILE A 272 -19.20 -14.26 -5.57
CA ILE A 272 -17.81 -14.13 -6.04
C ILE A 272 -17.32 -15.44 -6.65
N ILE A 273 -16.24 -15.36 -7.42
CA ILE A 273 -15.55 -16.50 -7.99
C ILE A 273 -14.76 -17.22 -6.89
N ARG A 274 -14.90 -18.55 -6.84
CA ARG A 274 -14.13 -19.41 -5.93
C ARG A 274 -12.77 -19.74 -6.53
N PHE A 275 -11.74 -19.68 -5.69
CA PHE A 275 -10.42 -20.24 -5.93
C PHE A 275 -10.21 -21.48 -5.07
N CYS A 276 -9.44 -22.44 -5.57
CA CYS A 276 -9.25 -23.74 -4.93
C CYS A 276 -7.77 -24.16 -4.78
N THR A 277 -7.53 -25.06 -3.82
CA THR A 277 -6.23 -25.70 -3.55
C THR A 277 -5.99 -26.92 -4.44
N GLU A 278 -4.83 -27.59 -4.30
CA GLU A 278 -4.46 -28.83 -5.05
C GLU A 278 -5.33 -30.03 -4.71
N THR A 279 -5.90 -30.03 -3.52
CA THR A 279 -6.79 -31.08 -3.03
C THR A 279 -8.25 -30.87 -3.42
N GLN A 280 -8.55 -29.77 -4.13
CA GLN A 280 -9.91 -29.35 -4.45
C GLN A 280 -10.12 -29.25 -5.96
N ARG A 281 -11.34 -29.56 -6.40
CA ARG A 281 -11.79 -29.37 -7.78
C ARG A 281 -13.00 -28.45 -7.80
N ILE A 282 -13.06 -27.55 -8.77
CA ILE A 282 -14.19 -26.64 -8.98
C ILE A 282 -15.10 -27.18 -10.08
N GLU A 283 -16.41 -27.15 -9.85
CA GLU A 283 -17.40 -27.40 -10.90
C GLU A 283 -17.30 -26.29 -11.98
N PRO A 284 -17.17 -26.65 -13.27
CA PRO A 284 -16.98 -25.66 -14.32
C PRO A 284 -18.20 -24.74 -14.42
N LEU A 285 -17.96 -23.44 -14.47
CA LEU A 285 -19.03 -22.47 -14.69
C LEU A 285 -19.64 -22.65 -16.09
N PRO A 286 -20.87 -22.21 -16.35
CA PRO A 286 -21.44 -22.22 -17.70
C PRO A 286 -20.58 -21.44 -18.71
N ALA A 287 -20.56 -21.89 -19.97
CA ALA A 287 -19.74 -21.30 -21.03
C ALA A 287 -19.84 -19.76 -21.17
N PRO A 288 -21.02 -19.12 -21.02
CA PRO A 288 -21.13 -17.65 -21.05
C PRO A 288 -20.31 -16.94 -19.97
N LEU A 289 -20.14 -17.56 -18.80
CA LEU A 289 -19.38 -17.04 -17.65
C LEU A 289 -17.89 -17.35 -17.79
N GLN A 290 -17.53 -18.56 -18.21
CA GLN A 290 -16.13 -18.94 -18.47
C GLN A 290 -15.46 -17.99 -19.47
N LYS A 291 -16.19 -17.51 -20.49
CA LYS A 291 -15.67 -16.53 -21.46
C LYS A 291 -15.17 -15.24 -20.82
N MET A 292 -15.69 -14.89 -19.64
CA MET A 292 -15.35 -13.67 -18.88
C MET A 292 -14.24 -13.90 -17.86
N MET A 293 -13.90 -15.17 -17.54
CA MET A 293 -12.85 -15.52 -16.59
C MET A 293 -11.48 -15.44 -17.26
N LYS A 294 -10.96 -14.21 -17.38
CA LYS A 294 -9.65 -13.93 -17.97
C LYS A 294 -8.70 -13.36 -16.93
N TRP A 295 -7.50 -13.93 -16.87
CA TRP A 295 -6.41 -13.49 -16.01
C TRP A 295 -5.27 -12.93 -16.85
N LYS A 296 -4.90 -11.67 -16.62
CA LYS A 296 -3.79 -11.03 -17.34
C LYS A 296 -2.46 -11.47 -16.77
N MET A 297 -1.66 -12.14 -17.59
CA MET A 297 -0.31 -12.55 -17.24
C MET A 297 0.65 -11.37 -17.18
N SER A 298 1.52 -11.40 -16.18
CA SER A 298 2.69 -10.52 -16.06
C SER A 298 3.95 -11.38 -16.01
N ALA A 299 5.08 -10.81 -16.44
CA ALA A 299 6.39 -11.46 -16.36
C ALA A 299 6.79 -11.90 -14.94
N ILE A 300 6.14 -11.36 -13.90
CA ILE A 300 6.42 -11.70 -12.50
C ILE A 300 5.33 -12.56 -11.84
N THR A 301 4.34 -13.02 -12.59
CA THR A 301 3.25 -13.85 -12.03
C THR A 301 3.83 -15.19 -11.55
N PRO A 302 3.78 -15.51 -10.24
CA PRO A 302 4.39 -16.73 -9.71
C PRO A 302 3.65 -18.00 -10.15
N ASN A 303 4.37 -19.12 -10.28
CA ASN A 303 3.79 -20.41 -10.69
C ASN A 303 2.66 -20.88 -9.75
N ILE A 304 2.77 -20.63 -8.45
CA ILE A 304 1.70 -20.99 -7.49
C ILE A 304 0.42 -20.18 -7.74
N VAL A 305 0.54 -18.92 -8.17
CA VAL A 305 -0.60 -18.08 -8.56
C VAL A 305 -1.16 -18.59 -9.89
N LYS A 306 -0.31 -18.81 -10.90
CA LYS A 306 -0.68 -19.36 -12.22
C LYS A 306 -1.49 -20.67 -12.07
N SER A 307 -0.96 -21.60 -11.29
CA SER A 307 -1.59 -22.90 -11.04
C SER A 307 -2.94 -22.74 -10.32
N THR A 308 -3.03 -21.85 -9.33
CA THR A 308 -4.28 -21.59 -8.60
C THR A 308 -5.35 -20.97 -9.51
N VAL A 309 -5.01 -19.98 -10.33
CA VAL A 309 -6.00 -19.33 -11.22
C VAL A 309 -6.49 -20.27 -12.33
N LEU A 310 -5.59 -21.07 -12.93
CA LEU A 310 -5.93 -22.06 -13.95
C LEU A 310 -6.91 -23.11 -13.44
N ARG A 311 -6.60 -23.72 -12.28
CA ARG A 311 -7.48 -24.73 -11.65
C ARG A 311 -8.83 -24.16 -11.21
N SER A 312 -8.89 -22.85 -11.00
CA SER A 312 -10.12 -22.14 -10.66
C SER A 312 -10.94 -21.73 -11.88
N GLY A 313 -10.54 -22.14 -13.10
CA GLY A 313 -11.29 -21.94 -14.34
C GLY A 313 -10.96 -20.65 -15.09
N PHE A 314 -9.90 -19.93 -14.71
CA PHE A 314 -9.45 -18.75 -15.47
C PHE A 314 -8.64 -19.16 -16.70
N ARG A 315 -8.86 -18.45 -17.80
CA ARG A 315 -7.96 -18.46 -18.95
C ARG A 315 -6.89 -17.39 -18.78
N LEU A 316 -5.65 -17.78 -19.01
CA LEU A 316 -4.53 -16.85 -19.04
C LEU A 316 -4.54 -16.11 -20.37
N ILE A 317 -4.41 -14.78 -20.32
CA ILE A 317 -4.25 -13.96 -21.52
C ILE A 317 -2.91 -13.25 -21.48
N SER A 318 -2.32 -13.04 -22.66
CA SER A 318 -1.11 -12.22 -22.77
C SER A 318 -1.41 -10.75 -22.48
N SER A 319 -0.36 -9.95 -22.29
CA SER A 319 -0.52 -8.52 -22.07
C SER A 319 -1.03 -7.77 -23.32
N GLU A 320 -0.95 -8.41 -24.50
CA GLU A 320 -1.29 -7.86 -25.81
C GLU A 320 -2.71 -8.23 -26.25
N GLU A 321 -3.26 -9.34 -25.75
CA GLU A 321 -4.58 -9.91 -26.09
C GLU A 321 -5.79 -9.13 -25.55
N GLY A 322 -5.57 -7.96 -24.93
CA GLY A 322 -6.61 -6.97 -24.68
C GLY A 322 -6.71 -6.46 -23.24
N VAL A 323 -7.62 -5.52 -23.06
CA VAL A 323 -7.88 -4.83 -21.77
C VAL A 323 -8.97 -5.51 -20.93
N ASP A 324 -9.54 -6.60 -21.44
CA ASP A 324 -10.61 -7.35 -20.80
C ASP A 324 -10.07 -8.52 -19.98
N TRP A 325 -9.85 -8.28 -18.70
CA TRP A 325 -9.39 -9.23 -17.69
C TRP A 325 -10.02 -8.90 -16.34
N LEU A 326 -10.11 -9.87 -15.44
CA LEU A 326 -10.64 -9.67 -14.08
C LEU A 326 -9.53 -9.46 -13.05
N GLY A 327 -8.45 -10.21 -13.17
CA GLY A 327 -7.32 -10.16 -12.25
C GLY A 327 -5.98 -10.15 -12.94
N THR A 328 -4.99 -9.62 -12.24
CA THR A 328 -3.58 -9.73 -12.61
C THR A 328 -2.72 -9.81 -11.36
N TRP A 329 -1.60 -10.51 -11.47
CA TRP A 329 -0.51 -10.44 -10.49
C TRP A 329 0.66 -9.74 -11.15
N SER A 330 0.81 -8.43 -10.93
CA SER A 330 1.73 -7.58 -11.67
C SER A 330 2.74 -6.89 -10.77
N ARG A 331 3.76 -6.29 -11.41
CA ARG A 331 4.68 -5.36 -10.75
C ARG A 331 3.89 -4.17 -10.20
N HIS A 332 4.42 -3.56 -9.15
CA HIS A 332 3.94 -2.28 -8.63
C HIS A 332 4.05 -1.22 -9.73
N MET A 333 2.99 -0.43 -9.92
CA MET A 333 2.92 0.61 -10.95
C MET A 333 2.99 2.00 -10.35
N LYS A 334 3.42 2.98 -11.16
CA LYS A 334 3.37 4.40 -10.75
C LYS A 334 1.92 4.79 -10.42
N PRO A 335 1.67 5.65 -9.41
CA PRO A 335 0.31 5.99 -8.98
C PRO A 335 -0.64 6.39 -10.12
N PRO A 336 -0.28 7.24 -11.10
CA PRO A 336 -1.19 7.62 -12.19
C PRO A 336 -1.66 6.45 -13.07
N CYS A 337 -0.87 5.39 -13.19
CA CYS A 337 -1.20 4.21 -14.01
C CYS A 337 -2.42 3.44 -13.46
N PHE A 338 -2.71 3.54 -12.16
CA PHE A 338 -3.88 2.92 -11.56
C PHE A 338 -5.20 3.47 -12.12
N LYS A 339 -5.21 4.65 -12.76
CA LYS A 339 -6.42 5.23 -13.38
C LYS A 339 -6.93 4.43 -14.58
N ALA A 340 -6.06 3.61 -15.17
CA ALA A 340 -6.40 2.73 -16.28
C ALA A 340 -7.15 1.46 -15.83
N ILE A 341 -7.08 1.12 -14.54
CA ILE A 341 -7.74 -0.06 -13.98
C ILE A 341 -9.26 0.18 -13.96
N ARG A 342 -10.00 -0.73 -14.58
CA ARG A 342 -11.47 -0.68 -14.66
C ARG A 342 -12.09 -1.09 -13.32
N GLU A 343 -13.36 -0.70 -13.12
CA GLU A 343 -14.06 -0.85 -11.83
C GLU A 343 -14.23 -2.31 -11.37
N TYR A 344 -14.30 -3.24 -12.32
CA TYR A 344 -14.41 -4.69 -12.07
C TYR A 344 -13.05 -5.40 -11.98
N GLN A 345 -11.96 -4.72 -12.34
CA GLN A 345 -10.62 -5.29 -12.35
C GLN A 345 -9.99 -5.23 -10.98
N LYS A 346 -9.16 -6.22 -10.66
CA LYS A 346 -8.34 -6.25 -9.46
C LYS A 346 -6.85 -6.38 -9.75
N ILE A 347 -6.07 -5.62 -8.99
CA ILE A 347 -4.62 -5.64 -8.99
C ILE A 347 -4.10 -5.79 -7.56
N ASN A 348 -3.01 -6.55 -7.42
CA ASN A 348 -2.41 -6.95 -6.16
C ASN A 348 -1.50 -5.88 -5.50
N HIS A 349 -1.74 -4.58 -5.76
CA HIS A 349 -1.03 -3.48 -5.12
C HIS A 349 -1.91 -2.25 -4.87
N PHE A 350 -1.60 -1.48 -3.83
CA PHE A 350 -2.10 -0.10 -3.66
C PHE A 350 -1.17 0.93 -4.32
N PRO A 351 -1.67 2.09 -4.76
CA PRO A 351 -0.80 3.23 -4.99
C PRO A 351 -0.26 3.72 -3.63
N GLY A 352 1.07 3.78 -3.49
CA GLY A 352 1.71 4.23 -2.24
C GLY A 352 2.30 3.14 -1.36
N SER A 353 2.23 1.87 -1.74
CA SER A 353 2.78 0.74 -0.95
C SER A 353 4.25 0.89 -0.59
N PHE A 354 5.02 1.62 -1.39
CA PHE A 354 6.42 1.96 -1.11
C PHE A 354 6.62 2.75 0.19
N GLN A 355 5.59 3.41 0.72
CA GLN A 355 5.63 4.06 2.03
C GLN A 355 5.87 3.08 3.17
N ILE A 356 5.45 1.82 2.98
CA ILE A 356 5.68 0.70 3.91
C ILE A 356 6.85 -0.15 3.41
N GLY A 357 6.95 -0.37 2.09
CA GLY A 357 7.92 -1.29 1.49
C GLY A 357 9.38 -0.82 1.49
N ARG A 358 9.62 0.49 1.38
CA ARG A 358 10.98 1.01 1.39
C ARG A 358 11.45 1.24 2.82
N LYS A 359 12.64 0.75 3.16
CA LYS A 359 13.17 0.77 4.54
C LYS A 359 13.29 2.18 5.09
N ASP A 360 13.67 3.13 4.25
CA ASP A 360 13.82 4.55 4.63
C ASP A 360 12.47 5.26 4.80
N ARG A 361 11.42 4.88 4.05
CA ARG A 361 10.07 5.43 4.21
C ARG A 361 9.35 4.80 5.41
N LEU A 362 9.47 3.48 5.57
CA LEU A 362 9.00 2.74 6.73
C LEU A 362 9.53 3.35 8.03
N TRP A 363 10.85 3.61 8.08
CA TRP A 363 11.45 4.26 9.24
C TRP A 363 10.89 5.67 9.48
N ARG A 364 10.81 6.52 8.45
CA ARG A 364 10.28 7.88 8.62
C ARG A 364 8.85 7.88 9.16
N ASN A 365 8.00 7.00 8.65
CA ASN A 365 6.63 6.85 9.11
C ASN A 365 6.57 6.38 10.57
N LEU A 366 7.32 5.35 10.95
CA LEU A 366 7.36 4.85 12.32
C LEU A 366 8.00 5.83 13.32
N SER A 367 9.04 6.55 12.89
CA SER A 367 9.70 7.60 13.68
C SER A 367 8.76 8.78 13.94
N HIS A 368 7.97 9.18 12.93
CA HIS A 368 6.90 10.16 13.11
C HIS A 368 5.88 9.67 14.14
N MET A 369 5.44 8.42 14.06
CA MET A 369 4.53 7.84 15.05
C MET A 369 5.12 7.81 16.46
N GLN A 370 6.41 7.51 16.61
CA GLN A 370 7.13 7.59 17.90
C GLN A 370 7.16 9.01 18.47
N ALA A 371 7.28 10.03 17.61
CA ALA A 371 7.29 11.43 18.02
C ALA A 371 5.91 11.91 18.48
N VAL A 372 4.84 11.47 17.82
CA VAL A 372 3.45 11.90 18.12
C VAL A 372 2.82 11.11 19.27
N HIS A 373 3.06 9.80 19.36
CA HIS A 373 2.35 8.89 20.28
C HIS A 373 3.23 8.24 21.35
N SER A 374 4.44 8.76 21.55
CA SER A 374 5.51 8.21 22.40
C SER A 374 6.28 7.03 21.80
N ARG A 375 7.55 6.95 22.17
CA ARG A 375 8.44 5.85 21.81
C ARG A 375 8.01 4.51 22.38
N ARG A 376 7.36 4.48 23.55
CA ARG A 376 6.94 3.24 24.23
C ARG A 376 5.88 2.48 23.44
N GLU A 377 5.00 3.19 22.73
CA GLU A 377 3.93 2.60 21.92
C GLU A 377 4.45 1.97 20.61
N PHE A 378 5.65 2.35 20.18
CA PHE A 378 6.29 1.93 18.93
C PHE A 378 7.72 1.41 19.20
N ASP A 379 7.92 0.75 20.34
CA ASP A 379 9.23 0.26 20.81
C ASP A 379 9.65 -1.07 20.16
N PHE A 380 8.82 -1.59 19.24
CA PHE A 380 9.08 -2.75 18.39
C PHE A 380 9.96 -2.40 17.17
N VAL A 381 10.37 -1.14 17.03
CA VAL A 381 11.23 -0.66 15.93
C VAL A 381 12.63 -0.43 16.49
N PRO A 382 13.66 -1.14 16.02
CA PRO A 382 15.02 -0.87 16.45
C PRO A 382 15.42 0.56 16.06
N GLN A 383 16.21 1.23 16.92
CA GLN A 383 16.68 2.60 16.66
C GLN A 383 17.34 2.69 15.28
N THR A 384 16.88 3.61 14.45
CA THR A 384 17.26 3.67 13.03
C THR A 384 17.58 5.11 12.62
N PHE A 385 18.42 5.27 11.61
CA PHE A 385 18.84 6.54 11.03
C PHE A 385 18.90 6.39 9.51
N VAL A 386 18.48 7.42 8.77
CA VAL A 386 18.55 7.47 7.31
C VAL A 386 19.66 8.42 6.90
N LEU A 387 20.73 7.87 6.35
CA LEU A 387 21.89 8.64 5.90
C LEU A 387 21.73 9.07 4.43
N PRO A 388 22.22 10.26 4.06
CA PRO A 388 23.08 11.16 4.85
C PRO A 388 22.35 12.09 5.84
N ALA A 389 21.02 12.24 5.74
CA ALA A 389 20.26 13.23 6.50
C ALA A 389 20.46 13.15 8.02
N ASP A 390 20.49 11.94 8.57
CA ASP A 390 20.61 11.71 10.02
C ASP A 390 22.06 11.51 10.48
N PHE A 391 23.08 11.80 9.66
CA PHE A 391 24.47 11.43 9.94
C PHE A 391 25.01 11.99 11.26
N LEU A 392 24.77 13.28 11.53
CA LEU A 392 25.27 13.92 12.76
C LEU A 392 24.61 13.33 14.02
N LEU A 393 23.32 12.99 13.93
CA LEU A 393 22.60 12.36 15.03
C LEU A 393 23.09 10.93 15.25
N PHE A 394 23.27 10.17 14.16
CA PHE A 394 23.82 8.83 14.22
C PHE A 394 25.24 8.84 14.81
N LYS A 395 26.13 9.74 14.35
CA LYS A 395 27.50 9.87 14.85
C LYS A 395 27.53 10.07 16.36
N ARG A 396 26.72 11.01 16.87
CA ARG A 396 26.62 11.26 18.32
C ARG A 396 26.21 10.00 19.09
N VAL A 397 25.13 9.35 18.67
CA VAL A 397 24.63 8.13 19.34
C VAL A 397 25.64 6.99 19.22
N PHE A 398 26.34 6.88 18.10
CA PHE A 398 27.38 5.88 17.90
C PHE A 398 28.54 6.07 18.88
N GLU A 399 29.01 7.31 19.06
CA GLU A 399 30.07 7.68 20.00
C GLU A 399 29.64 7.46 21.46
N GLU A 400 28.41 7.83 21.83
CA GLU A 400 27.84 7.62 23.17
C GLU A 400 27.71 6.14 23.54
N THR A 401 27.56 5.25 22.54
CA THR A 401 27.32 3.81 22.74
C THR A 401 28.53 2.93 22.42
N ALA A 402 29.69 3.54 22.11
CA ALA A 402 30.89 2.86 21.63
C ALA A 402 31.40 1.74 22.56
N ASP A 403 31.36 1.97 23.87
CA ASP A 403 31.84 1.02 24.89
C ASP A 403 30.77 0.04 25.39
N SER A 404 29.56 0.10 24.84
CA SER A 404 28.44 -0.72 25.28
C SER A 404 28.21 -1.93 24.37
N LYS A 405 27.41 -2.90 24.85
CA LYS A 405 26.88 -4.00 24.02
C LYS A 405 25.99 -3.50 22.86
N GLU A 406 25.58 -2.24 22.90
CA GLU A 406 24.79 -1.55 21.88
C GLU A 406 25.60 -0.98 20.71
N SER A 407 26.92 -1.18 20.72
CA SER A 407 27.87 -0.70 19.70
C SER A 407 27.70 -1.30 18.30
N LYS A 408 26.82 -2.28 18.11
CA LYS A 408 26.61 -2.96 16.81
C LYS A 408 25.43 -2.37 16.04
N TRP A 409 25.67 -2.09 14.77
CA TRP A 409 24.69 -1.55 13.85
C TRP A 409 24.62 -2.38 12.59
N ILE A 410 23.49 -2.36 11.89
CA ILE A 410 23.30 -3.00 10.60
C ILE A 410 22.99 -1.93 9.56
N ILE A 411 23.79 -1.93 8.50
CA ILE A 411 23.61 -1.06 7.33
C ILE A 411 22.77 -1.81 6.31
N LYS A 412 21.76 -1.16 5.78
CA LYS A 412 20.85 -1.68 4.76
C LYS A 412 20.66 -0.65 3.65
N PRO A 413 20.71 -1.04 2.37
CA PRO A 413 20.30 -0.13 1.30
C PRO A 413 18.78 0.15 1.39
N PRO A 414 18.29 1.38 1.10
CA PRO A 414 16.88 1.76 1.29
C PRO A 414 15.87 0.88 0.54
N ALA A 415 16.22 0.47 -0.69
CA ALA A 415 15.32 -0.20 -1.63
C ALA A 415 15.90 -1.52 -2.20
N SER A 416 16.88 -2.12 -1.52
CA SER A 416 17.45 -3.42 -1.93
C SER A 416 16.80 -4.60 -1.19
N ALA A 417 16.97 -5.80 -1.75
CA ALA A 417 16.40 -7.05 -1.30
C ALA A 417 17.45 -8.18 -1.30
N ARG A 418 17.05 -9.41 -0.94
CA ARG A 418 17.87 -10.64 -0.99
C ARG A 418 19.18 -10.60 -0.15
N GLY A 419 19.26 -9.69 0.81
CA GLY A 419 20.45 -9.50 1.65
C GLY A 419 21.61 -8.78 0.97
N GLN A 420 21.41 -8.20 -0.21
CA GLN A 420 22.46 -7.47 -0.94
C GLN A 420 22.80 -6.14 -0.26
N GLY A 421 24.09 -5.83 -0.17
CA GLY A 421 24.59 -4.60 0.47
C GLY A 421 24.40 -4.52 1.98
N ILE A 422 23.84 -5.55 2.63
CA ILE A 422 23.64 -5.59 4.08
C ILE A 422 24.95 -5.95 4.78
N ARG A 423 25.35 -5.16 5.77
CA ARG A 423 26.53 -5.41 6.61
C ARG A 423 26.26 -5.08 8.05
N VAL A 424 26.78 -5.89 8.97
CA VAL A 424 26.84 -5.55 10.39
C VAL A 424 28.17 -4.85 10.65
N ILE A 425 28.12 -3.71 11.35
CA ILE A 425 29.26 -2.86 11.64
C ILE A 425 29.40 -2.65 13.14
N SER A 426 30.62 -2.36 13.56
CA SER A 426 30.98 -2.00 14.94
C SER A 426 31.91 -0.78 15.00
N LYS A 427 32.30 -0.24 13.84
CA LYS A 427 33.17 0.93 13.71
C LYS A 427 32.58 1.93 12.72
N MET A 428 32.79 3.21 12.98
CA MET A 428 32.21 4.32 12.20
C MET A 428 32.80 4.43 10.79
N ASP A 429 34.06 4.01 10.60
CA ASP A 429 34.75 3.99 9.30
C ASP A 429 34.12 3.01 8.29
N GLN A 430 33.33 2.04 8.76
CA GLN A 430 32.62 1.07 7.93
C GLN A 430 31.34 1.66 7.29
N VAL A 431 30.95 2.87 7.68
CA VAL A 431 29.74 3.55 7.19
C VAL A 431 30.02 4.18 5.82
N PRO A 432 29.24 3.85 4.77
CA PRO A 432 29.42 4.44 3.45
C PRO A 432 29.23 5.96 3.47
N LYS A 433 30.22 6.71 2.95
CA LYS A 433 30.16 8.19 2.89
C LYS A 433 29.31 8.73 1.73
N LYS A 434 29.27 8.04 0.60
CA LYS A 434 28.70 8.53 -0.67
C LYS A 434 27.37 7.87 -1.08
N ARG A 435 26.85 6.93 -0.28
CA ARG A 435 25.66 6.15 -0.66
C ARG A 435 24.56 6.31 0.39
N PRO A 436 23.31 6.62 0.00
CA PRO A 436 22.19 6.62 0.91
C PRO A 436 21.99 5.23 1.52
N VAL A 437 21.91 5.17 2.84
CA VAL A 437 21.73 3.92 3.59
C VAL A 437 20.85 4.13 4.80
N VAL A 438 20.20 3.04 5.22
CA VAL A 438 19.53 2.95 6.50
C VAL A 438 20.50 2.28 7.47
N VAL A 439 20.83 2.96 8.56
CA VAL A 439 21.64 2.42 9.65
C VAL A 439 20.71 2.13 10.82
N GLN A 440 20.65 0.88 11.24
CA GLN A 440 19.71 0.42 12.26
C GLN A 440 20.46 -0.29 13.37
N ARG A 441 20.01 -0.16 14.63
CA ARG A 441 20.57 -0.88 15.76
C ARG A 441 20.47 -2.39 15.51
N TYR A 442 21.58 -3.10 15.67
CA TYR A 442 21.60 -4.55 15.49
C TYR A 442 21.06 -5.25 16.74
N ILE A 443 20.12 -6.18 16.55
CA ILE A 443 19.62 -7.04 17.64
C ILE A 443 20.69 -8.09 17.91
N ALA A 444 21.53 -7.80 18.91
CA ALA A 444 22.73 -8.56 19.23
C ALA A 444 22.47 -9.81 20.11
N ASN A 445 21.28 -9.91 20.69
CA ASN A 445 20.83 -11.05 21.48
C ASN A 445 19.51 -11.58 20.91
N PRO A 446 19.49 -12.14 19.69
CA PRO A 446 18.26 -12.73 19.16
C PRO A 446 17.88 -13.98 19.96
N TYR A 447 16.59 -14.35 19.97
CA TYR A 447 16.19 -15.68 20.41
C TYR A 447 16.86 -16.74 19.52
N LEU A 448 17.51 -17.73 20.11
CA LEU A 448 18.25 -18.76 19.39
C LEU A 448 17.57 -20.11 19.52
N ILE A 449 17.54 -20.85 18.41
CA ILE A 449 17.06 -22.23 18.37
C ILE A 449 18.22 -23.11 17.94
N ASN A 450 18.62 -24.04 18.81
CA ASN A 450 19.80 -24.89 18.60
C ASN A 450 21.08 -24.08 18.26
N GLY A 451 21.19 -22.87 18.83
CA GLY A 451 22.28 -21.93 18.57
C GLY A 451 22.19 -21.16 17.25
N HIS A 452 21.12 -21.30 16.46
CA HIS A 452 20.95 -20.60 15.19
C HIS A 452 20.01 -19.40 15.34
N LYS A 453 20.37 -18.30 14.69
CA LYS A 453 19.52 -17.12 14.55
C LYS A 453 18.42 -17.41 13.52
N PHE A 454 17.22 -16.90 13.74
CA PHE A 454 16.15 -16.97 12.75
C PHE A 454 15.34 -15.68 12.68
N ASP A 455 14.62 -15.53 11.58
CA ASP A 455 13.53 -14.57 11.47
C ASP A 455 12.22 -15.29 11.11
N MET A 456 11.12 -14.55 11.21
CA MET A 456 9.78 -14.98 10.84
C MET A 456 9.28 -14.15 9.67
N ARG A 457 8.90 -14.83 8.60
CA ARG A 457 8.13 -14.28 7.48
C ARG A 457 6.65 -14.49 7.77
N LEU A 458 5.96 -13.40 8.08
CA LEU A 458 4.51 -13.34 8.24
C LEU A 458 3.87 -12.85 6.94
N TYR A 459 2.69 -13.36 6.61
CA TYR A 459 1.92 -12.94 5.44
C TYR A 459 0.70 -12.14 5.89
N VAL A 460 0.69 -10.86 5.50
CA VAL A 460 -0.35 -9.90 5.91
C VAL A 460 -1.10 -9.44 4.67
N TYR A 461 -2.40 -9.67 4.63
CA TYR A 461 -3.27 -9.24 3.54
C TYR A 461 -4.10 -8.02 3.93
N VAL A 462 -4.08 -6.99 3.09
CA VAL A 462 -4.87 -5.76 3.25
C VAL A 462 -5.77 -5.61 2.03
N PRO A 463 -7.07 -5.92 2.14
CA PRO A 463 -8.02 -5.71 1.05
C PRO A 463 -8.47 -4.26 0.89
N SER A 464 -8.38 -3.43 1.95
CA SER A 464 -8.78 -2.02 1.90
C SER A 464 -8.11 -1.19 3.01
N HIS A 465 -7.88 0.09 2.72
CA HIS A 465 -7.44 1.12 3.67
C HIS A 465 -8.59 2.04 4.13
N ASP A 466 -9.79 1.95 3.52
CA ASP A 466 -10.92 2.83 3.86
C ASP A 466 -12.27 2.15 3.56
N PRO A 467 -12.82 1.35 4.51
CA PRO A 467 -12.25 1.08 5.85
C PRO A 467 -10.96 0.27 5.81
N LEU A 468 -10.11 0.48 6.81
CA LEU A 468 -8.92 -0.36 6.98
C LEU A 468 -9.37 -1.76 7.42
N ARG A 469 -8.92 -2.78 6.69
CA ARG A 469 -9.08 -4.20 7.04
C ARG A 469 -7.73 -4.88 6.90
N ILE A 470 -7.30 -5.61 7.92
CA ILE A 470 -5.99 -6.28 7.97
C ILE A 470 -6.20 -7.72 8.39
N TYR A 471 -5.65 -8.63 7.60
CA TYR A 471 -5.69 -10.07 7.81
C TYR A 471 -4.28 -10.60 7.96
N LEU A 472 -4.05 -11.42 8.97
CA LEU A 472 -2.80 -12.16 9.19
C LEU A 472 -3.04 -13.62 8.84
N PHE A 473 -2.22 -14.19 7.95
CA PHE A 473 -2.29 -15.62 7.68
C PHE A 473 -1.83 -16.41 8.92
N ASP A 474 -2.53 -17.49 9.24
CA ASP A 474 -2.27 -18.29 10.45
C ASP A 474 -0.95 -19.12 10.40
N ASP A 475 -0.25 -19.07 9.28
CA ASP A 475 1.05 -19.70 9.07
C ASP A 475 2.02 -18.76 8.33
N GLY A 476 3.26 -19.22 8.16
CA GLY A 476 4.30 -18.47 7.49
C GLY A 476 5.59 -19.29 7.44
N LEU A 477 6.74 -18.61 7.37
CA LEU A 477 8.03 -19.30 7.33
C LEU A 477 8.99 -18.76 8.39
N ALA A 478 9.51 -19.64 9.25
CA ALA A 478 10.69 -19.35 10.04
C ALA A 478 11.94 -19.69 9.22
N ARG A 479 12.87 -18.74 9.09
CA ARG A 479 14.08 -18.89 8.26
C ARG A 479 15.31 -18.80 9.15
N PHE A 480 16.12 -19.86 9.14
CA PHE A 480 17.29 -19.97 9.99
C PHE A 480 18.57 -19.59 9.24
N ALA A 481 19.47 -18.90 9.94
CA ALA A 481 20.87 -18.80 9.56
C ALA A 481 21.48 -20.22 9.54
N SER A 482 22.34 -20.51 8.57
CA SER A 482 22.95 -21.85 8.42
C SER A 482 24.18 -22.07 9.30
N ARG A 483 24.72 -21.00 9.93
CA ARG A 483 25.77 -21.11 10.94
C ARG A 483 25.27 -20.70 12.32
N LYS A 484 25.81 -21.33 13.36
CA LYS A 484 25.53 -20.98 14.76
C LYS A 484 25.92 -19.54 15.06
N TYR A 485 25.05 -18.85 15.79
CA TYR A 485 25.20 -17.45 16.16
C TYR A 485 26.35 -17.23 17.15
N SER A 486 27.15 -16.21 16.90
CA SER A 486 28.12 -15.66 17.82
C SER A 486 27.94 -14.15 17.90
N SER A 487 28.02 -13.61 19.12
CA SER A 487 27.97 -12.17 19.35
C SER A 487 29.37 -11.52 19.25
N SER A 488 30.41 -12.26 18.90
CA SER A 488 31.77 -11.72 18.78
C SER A 488 31.87 -10.69 17.64
N VAL A 489 32.62 -9.61 17.86
CA VAL A 489 32.93 -8.63 16.78
C VAL A 489 33.69 -9.32 15.63
N LYS A 490 34.43 -10.38 15.93
CA LYS A 490 35.19 -11.16 14.94
C LYS A 490 34.30 -11.92 13.95
N SER A 491 33.04 -12.20 14.29
CA SER A 491 32.13 -12.95 13.42
C SER A 491 31.24 -12.06 12.54
N LEU A 492 31.27 -10.72 12.70
CA LEU A 492 30.32 -9.82 12.03
C LEU A 492 30.36 -9.85 10.49
N SER A 493 31.48 -10.28 9.89
CA SER A 493 31.62 -10.47 8.45
C SER A 493 30.91 -11.73 7.93
N ASP A 494 30.57 -12.68 8.81
CA ASP A 494 29.92 -13.93 8.45
C ASP A 494 28.43 -13.73 8.15
N ARG A 495 28.11 -13.68 6.86
CA ARG A 495 26.76 -13.47 6.36
C ARG A 495 25.84 -14.67 6.62
N PHE A 496 26.37 -15.90 6.67
CA PHE A 496 25.59 -17.11 6.93
C PHE A 496 25.18 -17.26 8.40
N MET A 497 25.76 -16.43 9.28
CA MET A 497 25.43 -16.35 10.69
C MET A 497 24.48 -15.20 11.00
N HIS A 498 24.76 -14.02 10.43
CA HIS A 498 24.08 -12.80 10.82
C HIS A 498 22.86 -12.46 9.97
N LEU A 499 22.74 -13.05 8.76
CA LEU A 499 21.60 -12.91 7.86
C LEU A 499 20.85 -14.24 7.74
N THR A 500 19.53 -14.15 7.75
CA THR A 500 18.58 -15.28 7.75
C THR A 500 17.91 -15.48 6.39
N ASN A 501 18.22 -14.62 5.41
CA ASN A 501 17.63 -14.70 4.08
C ASN A 501 17.99 -16.05 3.42
N TYR A 502 16.98 -16.72 2.87
CA TYR A 502 17.16 -17.94 2.07
C TYR A 502 18.16 -17.76 0.92
N SER A 503 18.08 -16.62 0.22
CA SER A 503 18.98 -16.27 -0.89
C SER A 503 20.45 -16.17 -0.51
N VAL A 504 20.77 -16.02 0.78
CA VAL A 504 22.14 -16.07 1.29
C VAL A 504 22.44 -17.50 1.72
N ASN A 505 21.62 -18.05 2.62
CA ASN A 505 21.93 -19.30 3.30
C ASN A 505 21.87 -20.55 2.42
N ARG A 506 21.14 -20.53 1.30
CA ARG A 506 21.08 -21.66 0.34
C ARG A 506 22.44 -22.05 -0.25
N TYR A 507 23.39 -21.12 -0.27
CA TYR A 507 24.74 -21.35 -0.82
C TYR A 507 25.73 -21.85 0.22
N ASN A 508 25.35 -21.97 1.50
CA ASN A 508 26.19 -22.62 2.50
C ASN A 508 26.03 -24.14 2.39
N SER A 509 27.13 -24.89 2.37
CA SER A 509 27.13 -26.35 2.33
C SER A 509 26.45 -26.99 3.54
N GLU A 510 26.36 -26.29 4.68
CA GLU A 510 25.64 -26.76 5.88
C GLU A 510 24.12 -26.57 5.80
N TYR A 511 23.60 -25.90 4.76
CA TYR A 511 22.16 -25.67 4.62
C TYR A 511 21.43 -26.99 4.40
N ARG A 512 20.28 -27.13 5.09
CA ARG A 512 19.45 -28.33 5.08
C ARG A 512 18.01 -27.96 4.78
N THR A 513 17.43 -28.57 3.76
CA THR A 513 16.03 -28.38 3.37
C THR A 513 15.12 -29.17 4.30
N ASN A 514 13.92 -28.64 4.53
CA ASN A 514 12.84 -29.33 5.20
C ASN A 514 11.73 -29.63 4.19
N ASN A 515 11.36 -30.90 4.07
CA ASN A 515 10.31 -31.37 3.17
C ASN A 515 8.99 -31.65 3.90
N ASP A 516 8.96 -31.60 5.23
CA ASP A 516 7.77 -31.85 6.04
C ASP A 516 7.36 -30.58 6.79
N SER A 517 6.14 -30.09 6.53
CA SER A 517 5.63 -28.86 7.11
C SER A 517 5.36 -28.94 8.62
N ALA A 518 5.19 -30.15 9.16
CA ALA A 518 5.02 -30.37 10.60
C ALA A 518 6.36 -30.57 11.33
N ALA A 519 7.44 -30.83 10.59
CA ALA A 519 8.74 -31.11 11.17
C ALA A 519 9.51 -29.83 11.54
N CYS A 520 10.22 -29.89 12.67
CA CYS A 520 11.19 -28.88 13.11
C CYS A 520 12.61 -29.28 12.66
N THR A 521 12.80 -29.52 11.37
CA THR A 521 14.07 -29.99 10.79
C THR A 521 14.60 -28.99 9.75
N GLY A 522 15.90 -29.06 9.47
CA GLY A 522 16.54 -28.16 8.51
C GLY A 522 16.51 -26.69 8.91
N HIS A 523 16.66 -25.81 7.93
CA HIS A 523 16.84 -24.36 8.11
C HIS A 523 15.64 -23.52 7.66
N LYS A 524 14.48 -24.16 7.49
CA LYS A 524 13.21 -23.53 7.17
C LYS A 524 12.07 -24.31 7.81
N TRP A 525 11.28 -23.68 8.67
CA TRP A 525 10.12 -24.31 9.31
C TRP A 525 8.84 -23.54 8.95
N SER A 526 7.69 -24.19 9.01
CA SER A 526 6.41 -23.49 9.10
C SER A 526 6.35 -22.70 10.42
N LEU A 527 5.56 -21.62 10.47
CA LEU A 527 5.33 -20.93 11.73
C LEU A 527 4.50 -21.78 12.69
N LYS A 528 3.57 -22.59 12.18
CA LYS A 528 2.84 -23.58 13.00
C LYS A 528 3.79 -24.52 13.74
N ALA A 529 4.81 -25.06 13.07
CA ALA A 529 5.83 -25.89 13.71
C ALA A 529 6.67 -25.09 14.73
N LEU A 530 7.08 -23.86 14.39
CA LEU A 530 7.79 -22.96 15.30
C LEU A 530 6.98 -22.70 16.59
N TRP A 531 5.70 -22.38 16.47
CA TRP A 531 4.83 -22.12 17.62
C TRP A 531 4.66 -23.34 18.51
N ALA A 532 4.46 -24.52 17.92
CA ALA A 532 4.41 -25.77 18.67
C ALA A 532 5.73 -26.06 19.40
N TYR A 533 6.87 -25.73 18.79
CA TYR A 533 8.19 -25.89 19.38
C TYR A 533 8.44 -24.93 20.55
N LEU A 534 8.10 -23.65 20.40
CA LEU A 534 8.26 -22.64 21.44
C LEU A 534 7.34 -22.93 22.64
N LYS A 535 6.11 -23.40 22.40
CA LYS A 535 5.19 -23.81 23.47
C LYS A 535 5.74 -24.97 24.31
N LYS A 536 6.46 -25.91 23.69
CA LYS A 536 7.15 -27.00 24.41
C LYS A 536 8.34 -26.54 25.25
N ARG A 537 8.74 -25.27 25.14
CA ARG A 537 9.81 -24.63 25.91
C ARG A 537 9.30 -23.52 26.83
N ASP A 538 8.02 -23.61 27.20
CA ASP A 538 7.38 -22.70 28.15
C ASP A 538 7.42 -21.22 27.73
N VAL A 539 7.54 -20.94 26.43
CA VAL A 539 7.32 -19.59 25.89
C VAL A 539 5.82 -19.32 25.79
N ASP A 540 5.38 -18.16 26.27
CA ASP A 540 4.02 -17.68 26.06
C ASP A 540 3.82 -17.23 24.61
N VAL A 541 3.54 -18.20 23.74
CA VAL A 541 3.31 -17.98 22.32
C VAL A 541 2.09 -17.07 22.07
N ALA A 542 1.08 -17.09 22.96
CA ALA A 542 -0.10 -16.26 22.79
C ALA A 542 0.26 -14.77 22.96
N ASP A 543 1.03 -14.42 23.98
CA ASP A 543 1.54 -13.06 24.18
C ASP A 543 2.44 -12.60 23.02
N VAL A 544 3.34 -13.46 22.53
CA VAL A 544 4.20 -13.15 21.38
C VAL A 544 3.35 -12.86 20.12
N ILE A 545 2.35 -13.69 19.84
CA ILE A 545 1.45 -13.51 18.70
C ILE A 545 0.65 -12.20 18.84
N GLU A 546 0.13 -11.87 20.02
CA GLU A 546 -0.61 -10.61 20.23
C GLU A 546 0.30 -9.38 20.06
N LYS A 547 1.55 -9.43 20.52
CA LYS A 547 2.56 -8.39 20.25
C LYS A 547 2.89 -8.25 18.76
N ILE A 548 2.93 -9.37 18.03
CA ILE A 548 3.10 -9.38 16.57
C ILE A 548 1.89 -8.71 15.88
N LYS A 549 0.66 -9.05 16.28
CA LYS A 549 -0.55 -8.41 15.72
C LYS A 549 -0.54 -6.90 15.97
N ASP A 550 -0.21 -6.46 17.18
CA ASP A 550 -0.09 -5.04 17.54
C ASP A 550 0.93 -4.31 16.64
N LEU A 551 2.12 -4.90 16.49
CA LEU A 551 3.18 -4.42 15.60
C LEU A 551 2.70 -4.28 14.16
N VAL A 552 2.02 -5.30 13.61
CA VAL A 552 1.52 -5.29 12.23
C VAL A 552 0.50 -4.18 12.05
N ILE A 553 -0.50 -4.08 12.93
CA ILE A 553 -1.56 -3.06 12.87
C ILE A 553 -0.96 -1.66 12.91
N LYS A 554 -0.11 -1.37 13.90
CA LYS A 554 0.54 -0.07 14.07
C LYS A 554 1.43 0.30 12.87
N THR A 555 2.11 -0.68 12.29
CA THR A 555 2.93 -0.48 11.08
C THR A 555 2.08 -0.08 9.88
N ILE A 556 0.98 -0.79 9.61
CA ILE A 556 0.07 -0.46 8.50
C ILE A 556 -0.57 0.93 8.71
N ILE A 557 -1.02 1.25 9.93
CA ILE A 557 -1.59 2.57 10.25
C ILE A 557 -0.59 3.71 10.01
N SER A 558 0.70 3.51 10.31
CA SER A 558 1.74 4.54 10.13
C SER A 558 1.86 5.08 8.69
N ALA A 559 1.39 4.32 7.69
CA ALA A 559 1.39 4.74 6.29
C ALA A 559 -0.02 4.96 5.71
N ASP A 560 -1.08 4.78 6.52
CA ASP A 560 -2.47 4.84 6.06
C ASP A 560 -2.76 6.14 5.33
N ALA A 561 -2.39 7.29 5.91
CA ALA A 561 -2.70 8.60 5.36
C ALA A 561 -2.18 8.76 3.91
N PHE A 562 -0.94 8.33 3.65
CA PHE A 562 -0.32 8.40 2.33
C PHE A 562 -1.00 7.46 1.32
N VAL A 563 -1.19 6.19 1.68
CA VAL A 563 -1.80 5.19 0.80
C VAL A 563 -3.25 5.58 0.47
N ASN A 564 -3.99 6.08 1.47
CA ASN A 564 -5.38 6.49 1.33
C ASN A 564 -5.53 7.70 0.38
N VAL A 565 -4.68 8.72 0.52
CA VAL A 565 -4.67 9.89 -0.37
C VAL A 565 -4.37 9.48 -1.82
N LEU A 566 -3.34 8.66 -2.03
CA LEU A 566 -2.95 8.20 -3.35
C LEU A 566 -4.02 7.28 -3.98
N THR A 567 -4.66 6.44 -3.17
CA THR A 567 -5.76 5.57 -3.62
C THR A 567 -6.95 6.40 -4.08
N LYS A 568 -7.38 7.38 -3.28
CA LYS A 568 -8.47 8.30 -3.64
C LYS A 568 -8.19 9.11 -4.91
N ALA A 569 -6.93 9.47 -5.16
CA ALA A 569 -6.55 10.28 -6.32
C ALA A 569 -6.38 9.48 -7.62
N ASN A 570 -6.05 8.19 -7.52
CA ASN A 570 -5.59 7.42 -8.69
C ASN A 570 -6.40 6.15 -8.98
N VAL A 571 -7.23 5.68 -8.05
CA VAL A 571 -8.02 4.46 -8.25
C VAL A 571 -9.48 4.85 -8.43
N ARG A 572 -10.12 4.33 -9.49
CA ARG A 572 -11.56 4.57 -9.73
C ARG A 572 -12.42 3.96 -8.62
N ARG A 573 -12.05 2.75 -8.17
CA ARG A 573 -12.74 1.98 -7.13
C ARG A 573 -11.75 1.34 -6.17
N LYS A 574 -11.95 1.54 -4.87
CA LYS A 574 -11.10 0.93 -3.83
C LYS A 574 -11.08 -0.60 -3.92
N PHE A 575 -12.20 -1.20 -4.31
CA PHE A 575 -12.34 -2.63 -4.58
C PHE A 575 -11.30 -3.18 -5.59
N SER A 576 -10.79 -2.34 -6.49
CA SER A 576 -9.86 -2.76 -7.54
C SER A 576 -8.43 -2.98 -7.06
N VAL A 577 -8.08 -2.58 -5.84
CA VAL A 577 -6.72 -2.66 -5.31
C VAL A 577 -6.72 -3.41 -3.99
N HIS A 578 -5.74 -4.28 -3.80
CA HIS A 578 -5.51 -5.03 -2.57
C HIS A 578 -4.04 -5.42 -2.48
N GLU A 579 -3.52 -5.81 -1.33
CA GLU A 579 -2.08 -6.09 -1.23
C GLU A 579 -1.72 -7.19 -0.25
N LEU A 580 -0.76 -8.03 -0.65
CA LEU A 580 -0.10 -9.01 0.21
C LEU A 580 1.28 -8.49 0.60
N PHE A 581 1.47 -8.24 1.90
CA PHE A 581 2.75 -7.88 2.47
C PHE A 581 3.43 -9.10 3.10
N GLY A 582 4.75 -9.18 2.95
CA GLY A 582 5.60 -10.08 3.73
C GLY A 582 6.29 -9.31 4.85
N PHE A 583 5.88 -9.51 6.09
CA PHE A 583 6.51 -8.90 7.25
C PHE A 583 7.66 -9.78 7.73
N ASP A 584 8.84 -9.17 7.92
CA ASP A 584 10.01 -9.82 8.48
C ASP A 584 10.14 -9.38 9.93
N VAL A 585 9.94 -10.32 10.85
CA VAL A 585 9.96 -10.08 12.30
C VAL A 585 11.03 -10.96 12.93
N ILE A 586 11.74 -10.43 13.92
CA ILE A 586 12.73 -11.17 14.71
C ILE A 586 12.40 -11.07 16.18
N LEU A 587 12.65 -12.14 16.93
CA LEU A 587 12.52 -12.17 18.39
C LEU A 587 13.88 -11.89 19.04
N ASP A 588 13.88 -11.07 20.09
CA ASP A 588 15.02 -10.97 20.99
C ASP A 588 15.03 -12.12 22.02
N GLU A 589 16.05 -12.18 22.87
CA GLU A 589 16.24 -13.21 23.87
C GLU A 589 15.08 -13.33 24.87
N ASN A 590 14.29 -12.26 25.03
CA ASN A 590 13.11 -12.18 25.90
C ASN A 590 11.81 -12.41 25.12
N CYS A 591 11.89 -12.93 23.90
CA CYS A 591 10.77 -13.15 23.00
C CYS A 591 9.99 -11.88 22.62
N LYS A 592 10.60 -10.68 22.74
CA LYS A 592 9.99 -9.45 22.24
C LYS A 592 10.14 -9.38 20.71
N PRO A 593 9.05 -9.16 19.95
CA PRO A 593 9.13 -9.05 18.50
C PRO A 593 9.60 -7.65 18.06
N TYR A 594 10.49 -7.64 17.07
CA TYR A 594 10.95 -6.43 16.38
C TYR A 594 10.71 -6.54 14.87
N ILE A 595 10.24 -5.44 14.29
CA ILE A 595 10.08 -5.34 12.83
C ILE A 595 11.44 -5.11 12.17
N VAL A 596 11.74 -5.89 11.14
CA VAL A 596 13.00 -5.80 10.38
C VAL A 596 12.78 -5.07 9.05
N GLU A 597 11.75 -5.46 8.31
CA GLU A 597 11.31 -4.86 7.06
C GLU A 597 9.90 -5.34 6.69
N VAL A 598 9.27 -4.66 5.73
CA VAL A 598 8.04 -5.11 5.08
C VAL A 598 8.27 -5.20 3.59
N ASN A 599 7.93 -6.34 3.01
CA ASN A 599 8.06 -6.62 1.59
C ASN A 599 6.71 -6.47 0.89
N ILE A 600 6.61 -5.55 -0.08
CA ILE A 600 5.39 -5.36 -0.90
C ILE A 600 5.21 -6.43 -1.98
N SER A 601 6.29 -7.15 -2.29
CA SER A 601 6.29 -8.28 -3.22
C SER A 601 7.03 -9.45 -2.56
N PRO A 602 6.45 -10.09 -1.53
CA PRO A 602 7.09 -11.23 -0.90
C PRO A 602 7.31 -12.36 -1.91
N SER A 603 8.44 -13.08 -1.80
CA SER A 603 8.71 -14.21 -2.70
C SER A 603 7.66 -15.32 -2.53
N LEU A 604 7.02 -15.67 -3.65
CA LEU A 604 6.06 -16.75 -3.77
C LEU A 604 6.62 -17.96 -4.53
N HIS A 605 7.94 -18.01 -4.75
CA HIS A 605 8.62 -19.19 -5.27
C HIS A 605 8.38 -20.37 -4.32
N SER A 606 8.04 -21.52 -4.88
CA SER A 606 7.53 -22.67 -4.12
C SER A 606 8.25 -23.95 -4.53
N ASN A 607 9.57 -24.00 -4.30
CA ASN A 607 10.44 -25.08 -4.76
C ASN A 607 10.55 -26.24 -3.74
N SER A 608 9.85 -26.15 -2.60
CA SER A 608 9.83 -27.22 -1.60
C SER A 608 8.38 -27.57 -1.23
N PRO A 609 8.11 -28.82 -0.80
CA PRO A 609 6.76 -29.21 -0.34
C PRO A 609 6.24 -28.32 0.79
N LEU A 610 7.14 -27.89 1.70
CA LEU A 610 6.82 -26.91 2.75
C LEU A 610 6.36 -25.58 2.13
N ASP A 611 7.10 -25.01 1.18
CA ASP A 611 6.71 -23.75 0.54
C ASP A 611 5.37 -23.87 -0.19
N ILE A 612 5.14 -24.96 -0.93
CA ILE A 612 3.88 -25.22 -1.65
C ILE A 612 2.71 -25.31 -0.67
N SER A 613 2.87 -26.06 0.43
CA SER A 613 1.80 -26.24 1.42
C SER A 613 1.36 -24.91 2.05
N VAL A 614 2.31 -24.07 2.46
CA VAL A 614 2.03 -22.77 3.11
C VAL A 614 1.50 -21.76 2.08
N LYS A 615 2.23 -21.58 0.96
CA LYS A 615 1.91 -20.53 -0.03
C LYS A 615 0.72 -20.88 -0.89
N GLY A 616 0.50 -22.15 -1.21
CA GLY A 616 -0.65 -22.62 -1.97
C GLY A 616 -1.97 -22.38 -1.24
N ALA A 617 -2.03 -22.77 0.03
CA ALA A 617 -3.18 -22.47 0.89
C ALA A 617 -3.40 -20.95 1.04
N MET A 618 -2.34 -20.20 1.34
CA MET A 618 -2.40 -18.75 1.49
C MET A 618 -2.91 -18.05 0.23
N ILE A 619 -2.41 -18.39 -0.96
CA ILE A 619 -2.82 -17.74 -2.21
C ILE A 619 -4.26 -18.08 -2.57
N CYS A 620 -4.69 -19.33 -2.37
CA CYS A 620 -6.09 -19.71 -2.54
C CYS A 620 -7.00 -18.88 -1.63
N ASP A 621 -6.72 -18.83 -0.33
CA ASP A 621 -7.52 -18.10 0.64
C ASP A 621 -7.49 -16.59 0.36
N LEU A 622 -6.35 -16.02 -0.03
CA LEU A 622 -6.21 -14.61 -0.39
C LEU A 622 -7.08 -14.24 -1.60
N LEU A 623 -7.06 -15.07 -2.65
CA LEU A 623 -7.84 -14.79 -3.87
C LEU A 623 -9.34 -14.92 -3.58
N ASN A 624 -9.76 -15.86 -2.73
CA ASN A 624 -11.13 -15.92 -2.22
C ASN A 624 -11.50 -14.65 -1.42
N LEU A 625 -10.63 -14.23 -0.50
CA LEU A 625 -10.84 -13.03 0.33
C LEU A 625 -11.00 -11.77 -0.53
N SER A 626 -10.17 -11.65 -1.58
CA SER A 626 -10.18 -10.52 -2.51
C SER A 626 -11.52 -10.32 -3.22
N GLY A 627 -12.34 -11.37 -3.37
CA GLY A 627 -13.73 -11.27 -3.83
C GLY A 627 -13.87 -10.88 -5.31
N PHE A 628 -13.29 -11.66 -6.22
CA PHE A 628 -13.48 -11.45 -7.67
C PHE A 628 -14.95 -11.63 -8.07
N MET A 629 -15.54 -10.61 -8.70
CA MET A 629 -16.93 -10.62 -9.16
C MET A 629 -17.01 -10.77 -10.67
N ILE A 630 -18.09 -11.35 -11.17
CA ILE A 630 -18.38 -11.44 -12.61
C ILE A 630 -18.95 -10.08 -13.06
N PRO A 631 -18.29 -9.33 -13.97
CA PRO A 631 -18.78 -8.03 -14.41
C PRO A 631 -20.04 -8.13 -15.28
N ASP A 632 -20.76 -7.03 -15.47
CA ASP A 632 -21.77 -6.97 -16.54
C ASP A 632 -21.06 -6.94 -17.91
N ARG A 633 -21.59 -7.66 -18.91
CA ARG A 633 -21.03 -7.63 -20.28
C ARG A 633 -20.97 -6.22 -20.86
N ARG A 634 -21.89 -5.34 -20.45
CA ARG A 634 -21.90 -3.92 -20.84
C ARG A 634 -20.69 -3.15 -20.31
N ASP A 635 -20.06 -3.64 -19.26
CA ASP A 635 -18.90 -3.01 -18.62
C ASP A 635 -17.59 -3.40 -19.32
N ILE A 636 -17.61 -4.51 -20.08
CA ILE A 636 -16.47 -5.03 -20.83
C ILE A 636 -16.38 -4.38 -22.22
N ILE A 637 -17.52 -4.25 -22.91
CA ILE A 637 -17.59 -3.81 -24.31
C ILE A 637 -17.90 -2.30 -24.36
N SER A 638 -16.87 -1.50 -24.61
CA SER A 638 -17.01 -0.15 -25.18
C SER A 638 -17.06 -0.31 -26.69
N ASP A 639 -18.11 0.17 -27.35
CA ASP A 639 -18.22 0.34 -28.82
C ASP A 639 -18.44 -0.90 -29.71
N GLY A 640 -19.60 -1.56 -29.59
CA GLY A 640 -20.10 -2.46 -30.64
C GLY A 640 -21.63 -2.61 -30.62
N PRO A 641 -22.30 -2.83 -31.77
CA PRO A 641 -23.75 -2.95 -31.83
C PRO A 641 -24.18 -4.17 -31.00
N VAL A 642 -25.01 -3.91 -29.98
CA VAL A 642 -25.52 -4.90 -29.02
C VAL A 642 -26.39 -5.93 -29.75
N ARG A 643 -25.78 -7.00 -30.28
CA ARG A 643 -26.51 -8.19 -30.70
C ARG A 643 -27.12 -8.83 -29.45
N ARG A 644 -28.45 -8.92 -29.43
CA ARG A 644 -29.26 -9.60 -28.41
C ARG A 644 -28.74 -11.03 -28.18
N LYS A 645 -27.89 -11.24 -27.17
CA LYS A 645 -27.46 -12.56 -26.70
C LYS A 645 -27.72 -12.70 -25.20
N ALA A 646 -27.89 -13.94 -24.75
CA ALA A 646 -28.45 -14.39 -23.47
C ALA A 646 -28.32 -13.42 -22.29
N LYS A 647 -29.47 -13.00 -21.72
CA LYS A 647 -29.51 -12.23 -20.47
C LYS A 647 -29.04 -13.14 -19.33
N LEU A 648 -27.81 -12.93 -18.88
CA LEU A 648 -27.34 -13.52 -17.63
C LEU A 648 -28.23 -13.05 -16.47
N PRO A 649 -28.56 -13.91 -15.50
CA PRO A 649 -29.35 -13.52 -14.33
C PRO A 649 -28.67 -12.38 -13.56
N LYS A 650 -29.42 -11.33 -13.22
CA LYS A 650 -28.89 -10.18 -12.45
C LYS A 650 -28.29 -10.59 -11.10
N SER A 651 -28.77 -11.67 -10.51
CA SER A 651 -28.27 -12.22 -9.24
C SER A 651 -26.84 -12.76 -9.32
N LEU A 652 -26.32 -13.05 -10.51
CA LEU A 652 -24.97 -13.60 -10.72
C LEU A 652 -23.94 -12.55 -11.15
N ILE A 653 -24.39 -11.33 -11.47
CA ILE A 653 -23.58 -10.30 -12.12
C ILE A 653 -23.33 -9.16 -11.13
N PHE A 654 -22.16 -8.55 -11.25
CA PHE A 654 -21.78 -7.30 -10.61
C PHE A 654 -22.84 -6.20 -10.82
N ASP A 655 -23.52 -5.83 -9.73
CA ASP A 655 -24.39 -4.66 -9.71
C ASP A 655 -23.58 -3.43 -9.30
N ARG A 656 -23.43 -2.46 -10.22
CA ARG A 656 -22.71 -1.21 -9.98
C ARG A 656 -23.24 -0.42 -8.77
N ARG A 657 -24.49 -0.63 -8.35
CA ARG A 657 -25.08 0.03 -7.17
C ARG A 657 -24.53 -0.51 -5.84
N VAL A 658 -23.91 -1.68 -5.84
CA VAL A 658 -23.19 -2.22 -4.67
C VAL A 658 -21.91 -1.42 -4.39
N LEU A 659 -21.35 -0.79 -5.42
CA LEU A 659 -20.18 0.09 -5.32
C LEU A 659 -20.50 1.48 -5.91
N PRO A 660 -21.24 2.36 -5.20
CA PRO A 660 -21.60 3.70 -5.70
C PRO A 660 -20.37 4.62 -5.82
N GLN A 661 -20.42 5.58 -6.75
CA GLN A 661 -19.27 6.43 -7.13
C GLN A 661 -18.97 7.57 -6.14
N GLY A 662 -19.85 7.76 -5.15
CA GLY A 662 -19.67 8.73 -4.09
C GLY A 662 -20.84 8.72 -3.12
N LEU A 663 -20.66 9.48 -2.03
CA LEU A 663 -21.64 9.66 -0.97
C LEU A 663 -22.71 10.68 -1.37
N SER A 664 -23.95 10.41 -0.97
CA SER A 664 -25.03 11.40 -0.95
C SER A 664 -24.74 12.55 0.02
N THR A 665 -25.53 13.61 -0.03
CA THR A 665 -25.41 14.73 0.90
C THR A 665 -25.67 14.31 2.35
N ASP A 666 -26.69 13.48 2.59
CA ASP A 666 -27.03 12.96 3.93
C ASP A 666 -25.88 12.12 4.52
N GLU A 667 -25.32 11.22 3.71
CA GLU A 667 -24.18 10.38 4.13
C GLU A 667 -22.94 11.24 4.42
N LYS A 668 -22.63 12.26 3.60
CA LYS A 668 -21.51 13.18 3.88
C LYS A 668 -21.67 13.89 5.22
N VAL A 669 -22.89 14.36 5.52
CA VAL A 669 -23.22 15.02 6.78
C VAL A 669 -23.05 14.06 7.95
N LYS A 670 -23.58 12.84 7.85
CA LYS A 670 -23.37 11.78 8.84
C LYS A 670 -21.87 11.52 9.07
N HIS A 671 -21.11 11.35 7.99
CA HIS A 671 -19.68 11.04 8.08
C HIS A 671 -18.91 12.15 8.80
N GLN A 672 -19.19 13.41 8.47
CA GLN A 672 -18.56 14.56 9.10
C GLN A 672 -18.90 14.64 10.59
N TYR A 673 -20.17 14.43 10.96
CA TYR A 673 -20.62 14.48 12.34
C TYR A 673 -19.86 13.49 13.24
N PHE A 674 -19.83 12.21 12.85
CA PHE A 674 -19.16 11.16 13.64
C PHE A 674 -17.63 11.26 13.59
N SER A 675 -17.06 11.68 12.46
CA SER A 675 -15.60 11.84 12.36
C SER A 675 -15.08 12.97 13.24
N GLN A 676 -15.83 14.07 13.39
CA GLN A 676 -15.46 15.19 14.26
C GLN A 676 -15.64 14.87 15.76
N ARG A 677 -16.56 13.96 16.11
CA ARG A 677 -16.93 13.62 17.49
C ARG A 677 -16.53 12.20 17.88
N TYR A 678 -15.55 11.60 17.19
CA TYR A 678 -15.19 10.19 17.40
C TYR A 678 -14.69 9.88 18.82
N ASN A 679 -14.18 10.88 19.54
CA ASN A 679 -13.73 10.76 20.93
C ASN A 679 -14.88 10.67 21.94
N ASP A 680 -16.10 11.10 21.56
CA ASP A 680 -17.28 11.02 22.41
C ASP A 680 -17.89 9.60 22.31
N GLU A 681 -17.85 8.85 23.41
CA GLU A 681 -18.33 7.49 23.45
C GLU A 681 -19.85 7.38 23.23
N GLN A 682 -20.63 8.30 23.78
CA GLN A 682 -22.08 8.28 23.67
C GLN A 682 -22.49 8.57 22.22
N VAL A 683 -21.90 9.61 21.64
CA VAL A 683 -22.11 9.95 20.23
C VAL A 683 -21.75 8.75 19.36
N ARG A 684 -20.56 8.18 19.54
CA ARG A 684 -20.06 7.09 18.70
C ARG A 684 -20.96 5.85 18.71
N LYS A 685 -21.56 5.47 19.85
CA LYS A 685 -22.49 4.33 19.93
C LYS A 685 -23.73 4.51 19.06
N ASN A 686 -24.17 5.75 18.87
CA ASN A 686 -25.36 6.11 18.09
C ASN A 686 -25.12 6.04 16.57
N ILE A 687 -23.90 5.71 16.11
CA ILE A 687 -23.59 5.56 14.67
C ILE A 687 -24.43 4.46 14.01
N LEU A 688 -24.87 3.48 14.81
CA LEU A 688 -25.65 2.32 14.37
C LEU A 688 -27.16 2.51 14.49
N ASP A 689 -27.64 3.65 15.01
CA ASP A 689 -29.07 3.90 15.19
C ASP A 689 -29.81 3.99 13.86
N VAL A 690 -29.16 4.63 12.87
CA VAL A 690 -29.65 4.75 11.49
C VAL A 690 -28.54 4.31 10.56
N LEU A 691 -28.69 3.14 9.94
CA LEU A 691 -27.76 2.66 8.93
C LEU A 691 -28.18 3.20 7.57
N THR A 692 -27.33 3.99 6.92
CA THR A 692 -27.58 4.45 5.55
C THR A 692 -27.31 3.31 4.55
N PRO A 693 -27.77 3.43 3.28
CA PRO A 693 -27.35 2.51 2.22
C PRO A 693 -25.83 2.36 2.09
N ASP A 694 -25.04 3.43 2.26
CA ASP A 694 -23.57 3.34 2.28
C ASP A 694 -23.04 2.54 3.48
N ASP A 695 -23.56 2.77 4.69
CA ASP A 695 -23.18 1.98 5.86
C ASP A 695 -23.45 0.49 5.63
N LEU A 696 -24.64 0.16 5.12
CA LEU A 696 -25.03 -1.21 4.84
C LEU A 696 -24.08 -1.88 3.85
N ARG A 697 -23.69 -1.22 2.75
CA ARG A 697 -22.73 -1.78 1.78
C ARG A 697 -21.40 -2.13 2.44
N ILE A 698 -20.87 -1.24 3.29
CA ILE A 698 -19.60 -1.46 3.98
C ILE A 698 -19.70 -2.61 5.00
N LEU A 699 -20.81 -2.69 5.74
CA LEU A 699 -21.05 -3.76 6.71
C LEU A 699 -21.23 -5.12 6.03
N ILE A 700 -22.06 -5.18 4.98
CA ILE A 700 -22.28 -6.36 4.14
C ILE A 700 -20.96 -6.87 3.59
N GLU A 701 -20.18 -6.00 2.93
CA GLU A 701 -18.90 -6.38 2.34
C GLU A 701 -17.94 -6.93 3.40
N THR A 702 -17.89 -6.30 4.58
CA THR A 702 -16.99 -6.69 5.66
C THR A 702 -17.36 -8.03 6.29
N GLU A 703 -18.65 -8.34 6.45
CA GLU A 703 -19.10 -9.64 6.98
C GLU A 703 -18.95 -10.76 5.93
N ASP A 704 -19.31 -10.50 4.67
CA ASP A 704 -19.10 -11.43 3.57
C ASP A 704 -17.61 -11.75 3.39
N GLU A 705 -16.73 -10.75 3.51
CA GLU A 705 -15.29 -10.90 3.44
C GLU A 705 -14.76 -11.76 4.60
N PHE A 706 -15.27 -11.54 5.80
CA PHE A 706 -14.91 -12.33 6.97
C PHE A 706 -15.34 -13.79 6.83
N ALA A 707 -16.51 -14.07 6.27
CA ALA A 707 -17.03 -15.43 6.11
C ALA A 707 -16.19 -16.32 5.19
N ARG A 708 -15.47 -15.72 4.23
CA ARG A 708 -14.67 -16.42 3.21
C ARG A 708 -13.16 -16.34 3.42
N ARG A 709 -12.72 -15.90 4.61
CA ARG A 709 -11.31 -15.62 4.91
C ARG A 709 -10.36 -16.82 4.88
N GLY A 710 -10.90 -18.04 4.93
CA GLY A 710 -10.09 -19.26 5.06
C GLY A 710 -9.22 -19.23 6.31
N SER A 711 -7.93 -19.49 6.15
CA SER A 711 -6.94 -19.55 7.22
C SER A 711 -6.36 -18.19 7.61
N PHE A 712 -6.92 -17.09 7.07
CA PHE A 712 -6.60 -15.75 7.54
C PHE A 712 -7.38 -15.38 8.81
N GLU A 713 -6.70 -14.76 9.76
CA GLU A 713 -7.31 -14.11 10.92
C GLU A 713 -7.47 -12.60 10.65
N ARG A 714 -8.67 -12.06 10.84
CA ARG A 714 -8.89 -10.60 10.80
C ARG A 714 -8.35 -9.97 12.08
N ILE A 715 -7.21 -9.31 12.00
CA ILE A 715 -6.57 -8.64 13.16
C ILE A 715 -7.02 -7.17 13.28
N PHE A 716 -7.59 -6.60 12.21
CA PHE A 716 -8.25 -5.30 12.23
C PHE A 716 -9.38 -5.27 11.18
N PRO A 717 -10.59 -4.78 11.49
CA PRO A 717 -11.07 -4.45 12.82
C PRO A 717 -11.47 -5.70 13.65
N THR A 718 -11.34 -5.60 14.97
CA THR A 718 -11.77 -6.55 16.00
C THR A 718 -12.53 -5.81 17.11
N ASN A 719 -13.07 -6.53 18.10
CA ASN A 719 -13.67 -5.94 19.29
C ASN A 719 -12.68 -5.10 20.14
N GLN A 720 -11.37 -5.23 19.92
CA GLN A 720 -10.34 -4.44 20.59
C GLN A 720 -9.81 -3.28 19.73
N THR A 721 -10.29 -3.11 18.50
CA THR A 721 -9.73 -2.15 17.54
C THR A 721 -9.76 -0.70 18.02
N ARG A 722 -10.70 -0.36 18.90
CA ARG A 722 -10.87 1.00 19.44
C ARG A 722 -9.55 1.62 19.92
N LYS A 723 -8.67 0.83 20.55
CA LYS A 723 -7.36 1.29 21.06
C LYS A 723 -6.42 1.83 19.97
N TYR A 724 -6.62 1.43 18.71
CA TYR A 724 -5.82 1.86 17.57
C TYR A 724 -6.34 3.10 16.85
N LEU A 725 -7.59 3.50 17.08
CA LEU A 725 -8.19 4.65 16.39
C LEU A 725 -7.43 5.96 16.65
N LYS A 726 -6.78 6.07 17.82
CA LYS A 726 -5.94 7.21 18.21
C LYS A 726 -4.69 7.40 17.34
N TYR A 727 -4.24 6.37 16.62
CA TYR A 727 -3.04 6.44 15.79
C TYR A 727 -3.30 6.91 14.36
N PHE A 728 -4.55 7.10 13.96
CA PHE A 728 -4.86 7.67 12.65
C PHE A 728 -4.70 9.19 12.70
N GLU A 729 -3.88 9.75 11.80
CA GLU A 729 -3.71 11.22 11.68
C GLU A 729 -5.04 11.96 11.48
N THR A 730 -5.98 11.31 10.77
CA THR A 730 -7.32 11.82 10.52
C THR A 730 -8.34 10.72 10.81
N PRO A 731 -9.37 10.98 11.66
CA PRO A 731 -10.41 10.00 11.95
C PRO A 731 -11.07 9.48 10.68
N ARG A 732 -11.28 8.16 10.63
CA ARG A 732 -11.91 7.48 9.49
C ARG A 732 -13.30 7.04 9.90
N TYR A 733 -14.33 7.61 9.26
CA TYR A 733 -15.72 7.27 9.51
C TYR A 733 -15.97 5.75 9.47
N TYR A 734 -15.53 5.07 8.41
CA TYR A 734 -15.77 3.64 8.28
C TYR A 734 -15.05 2.80 9.34
N ASN A 735 -13.88 3.21 9.81
CA ASN A 735 -13.19 2.50 10.91
C ASN A 735 -13.99 2.64 12.22
N ILE A 736 -14.64 3.80 12.43
CA ILE A 736 -15.52 4.03 13.57
C ILE A 736 -16.78 3.15 13.46
N LEU A 737 -17.42 3.14 12.29
CA LEU A 737 -18.59 2.31 11.99
C LEU A 737 -18.30 0.83 12.26
N LEU A 738 -17.22 0.29 11.67
CA LEU A 738 -16.85 -1.11 11.86
C LEU A 738 -16.46 -1.43 13.30
N SER A 739 -15.76 -0.52 14.00
CA SER A 739 -15.41 -0.70 15.40
C SER A 739 -16.66 -0.87 16.27
N GLU A 740 -17.70 -0.05 16.07
CA GLU A 740 -18.92 -0.16 16.88
C GLU A 740 -19.79 -1.34 16.46
N TRP A 741 -19.88 -1.63 15.16
CA TRP A 741 -20.60 -2.80 14.66
C TRP A 741 -20.05 -4.10 15.24
N ILE A 742 -18.74 -4.32 15.10
CA ILE A 742 -18.08 -5.54 15.60
C ILE A 742 -18.19 -5.61 17.12
N THR A 743 -17.97 -4.51 17.84
CA THR A 743 -18.12 -4.50 19.30
C THR A 743 -19.54 -4.91 19.74
N LYS A 744 -20.56 -4.46 19.02
CA LYS A 744 -21.97 -4.78 19.31
C LYS A 744 -22.33 -6.24 19.04
N TYR A 745 -21.83 -6.81 17.94
CA TYR A 745 -22.21 -8.16 17.48
C TYR A 745 -21.17 -9.25 17.73
N THR A 746 -20.01 -8.95 18.32
CA THR A 746 -18.93 -9.93 18.53
C THR A 746 -19.36 -11.18 19.33
N ARG A 747 -20.37 -11.06 20.21
CA ARG A 747 -20.89 -12.19 21.00
C ARG A 747 -22.06 -12.91 20.33
N ASN A 748 -22.62 -12.36 19.26
CA ASN A 748 -23.77 -12.90 18.54
C ASN A 748 -23.74 -12.40 17.09
N GLU A 749 -22.85 -12.99 16.31
CA GLU A 749 -22.62 -12.64 14.90
C GLU A 749 -23.87 -12.94 14.05
N ASP A 750 -24.57 -14.04 14.35
CA ASP A 750 -25.81 -14.44 13.67
C ASP A 750 -26.88 -13.36 13.72
N ARG A 751 -27.02 -12.66 14.85
CA ARG A 751 -27.97 -11.54 14.97
C ARG A 751 -27.59 -10.36 14.07
N GLY A 752 -26.29 -10.06 13.95
CA GLY A 752 -25.79 -9.01 13.06
C GLY A 752 -26.05 -9.36 11.59
N ILE A 753 -25.73 -10.60 11.20
CA ILE A 753 -25.97 -11.13 9.85
C ILE A 753 -27.47 -11.12 9.53
N ALA A 754 -28.32 -11.60 10.45
CA ALA A 754 -29.77 -11.62 10.26
C ALA A 754 -30.35 -10.21 10.08
N LEU A 755 -29.84 -9.23 10.84
CA LEU A 755 -30.25 -7.83 10.72
C LEU A 755 -29.87 -7.27 9.33
N LEU A 756 -28.62 -7.41 8.91
CA LEU A 756 -28.19 -6.95 7.59
C LEU A 756 -28.99 -7.65 6.48
N ASN A 757 -29.19 -8.96 6.58
CA ASN A 757 -29.97 -9.71 5.59
C ASN A 757 -31.44 -9.22 5.52
N SER A 758 -32.02 -8.78 6.63
CA SER A 758 -33.37 -8.19 6.63
C SER A 758 -33.46 -6.88 5.82
N PHE A 759 -32.39 -6.07 5.80
CA PHE A 759 -32.29 -4.89 4.96
C PHE A 759 -32.02 -5.25 3.49
N CYS A 760 -31.19 -6.27 3.27
CA CYS A 760 -30.87 -6.77 1.94
C CYS A 760 -32.09 -7.35 1.20
N LYS A 761 -32.99 -8.05 1.92
CA LYS A 761 -34.29 -8.49 1.41
C LYS A 761 -35.17 -7.36 0.88
N LYS A 762 -35.05 -6.18 1.49
CA LYS A 762 -35.74 -4.95 1.08
C LYS A 762 -34.94 -4.11 0.09
N GLU A 763 -33.76 -4.59 -0.34
CA GLU A 763 -32.83 -3.92 -1.25
C GLU A 763 -32.35 -2.54 -0.77
N ILE A 764 -32.37 -2.24 0.54
CA ILE A 764 -32.01 -0.91 1.06
C ILE A 764 -30.57 -0.53 0.66
N HIS A 765 -29.64 -1.49 0.66
CA HIS A 765 -28.24 -1.29 0.24
C HIS A 765 -28.11 -0.96 -1.27
N LEU A 766 -29.14 -1.19 -2.09
CA LEU A 766 -29.14 -0.85 -3.52
C LEU A 766 -29.85 0.48 -3.81
N GLN A 767 -30.47 1.09 -2.79
CA GLN A 767 -31.26 2.31 -2.92
C GLN A 767 -30.40 3.57 -2.74
N HIS A 768 -30.94 4.70 -3.21
CA HIS A 768 -30.45 6.02 -2.87
C HIS A 768 -30.99 6.40 -1.47
N PRO A 769 -30.21 7.06 -0.59
CA PRO A 769 -30.64 7.34 0.79
C PRO A 769 -31.95 8.14 0.90
N ALA A 770 -32.26 8.97 -0.09
CA ALA A 770 -33.50 9.75 -0.15
C ALA A 770 -34.79 8.93 -0.40
N VAL A 771 -34.68 7.62 -0.65
CA VAL A 771 -35.83 6.76 -0.97
C VAL A 771 -36.60 6.36 0.29
N ASP A 772 -35.90 6.04 1.38
CA ASP A 772 -36.51 5.64 2.65
C ASP A 772 -36.11 6.61 3.77
N PRO A 773 -37.03 7.44 4.29
CA PRO A 773 -36.76 8.37 5.39
C PRO A 773 -36.20 7.72 6.66
N ASN A 774 -36.46 6.42 6.90
CA ASN A 774 -35.92 5.69 8.05
C ASN A 774 -34.41 5.44 7.93
N HIS A 775 -33.87 5.54 6.72
CA HIS A 775 -32.45 5.38 6.40
C HIS A 775 -31.76 6.72 6.09
N MET A 776 -32.43 7.84 6.38
CA MET A 776 -31.86 9.19 6.33
C MET A 776 -31.44 9.67 7.72
N TRP A 777 -30.14 9.92 7.89
CA TRP A 777 -29.60 10.32 9.18
C TRP A 777 -30.06 11.71 9.61
N THR A 778 -30.12 12.67 8.69
CA THR A 778 -30.60 14.03 8.97
C THR A 778 -32.07 14.07 9.40
N GLN A 779 -32.92 13.18 8.85
CA GLN A 779 -34.32 13.09 9.25
C GLN A 779 -34.46 12.57 10.69
N TYR A 780 -33.67 11.56 11.05
CA TYR A 780 -33.61 11.07 12.43
C TYR A 780 -33.18 12.16 13.42
N GLN A 781 -32.15 12.94 13.09
CA GLN A 781 -31.71 14.07 13.93
C GLN A 781 -32.82 15.11 14.13
N LYS A 782 -33.58 15.43 13.08
CA LYS A 782 -34.75 16.33 13.17
C LYS A 782 -35.81 15.77 14.12
N ASN A 783 -36.11 14.47 14.04
CA ASN A 783 -37.10 13.81 14.88
C ASN A 783 -36.69 13.74 16.37
N GLN A 784 -35.39 13.69 16.67
CA GLN A 784 -34.85 13.70 18.05
C GLN A 784 -34.78 15.10 18.69
N GLY A 785 -35.35 16.13 18.04
CA GLY A 785 -35.38 17.50 18.58
C GLY A 785 -34.03 18.24 18.53
N HIS A 786 -33.04 17.71 17.81
CA HIS A 786 -31.75 18.37 17.61
C HIS A 786 -31.85 19.38 16.45
N SER A 787 -32.53 20.50 16.71
CA SER A 787 -32.60 21.65 15.81
C SER A 787 -31.31 22.47 15.88
N SER A 788 -30.23 21.98 15.28
CA SER A 788 -29.02 22.80 15.11
C SER A 788 -28.27 22.47 13.83
N TYR A 789 -28.98 22.40 12.71
CA TYR A 789 -28.37 22.45 11.39
C TYR A 789 -29.24 23.33 10.48
N ARG A 790 -28.98 24.65 10.54
CA ARG A 790 -29.38 25.54 9.45
C ARG A 790 -28.42 25.33 8.30
N GLU A 791 -28.94 25.15 7.09
CA GLU A 791 -28.20 25.02 5.81
C GLU A 791 -27.37 26.25 5.40
N ASN A 792 -27.07 27.19 6.31
CA ASN A 792 -26.36 28.41 6.00
C ASN A 792 -24.96 28.42 6.62
N ASP A 793 -24.04 27.71 6.01
CA ASP A 793 -22.61 28.07 5.99
C ASP A 793 -22.09 27.87 4.58
N ASN A 794 -22.56 28.75 3.71
CA ASN A 794 -21.96 29.02 2.41
C ASN A 794 -21.05 30.24 2.61
N PRO A 795 -19.73 30.10 2.83
CA PRO A 795 -18.86 31.25 3.00
C PRO A 795 -18.54 31.81 1.61
N ASN A 796 -19.46 32.63 1.08
CA ASN A 796 -19.21 33.79 0.22
C ASN A 796 -20.46 34.11 -0.60
N THR A 797 -21.41 34.81 0.00
CA THR A 797 -22.15 35.86 -0.70
C THR A 797 -22.39 37.02 0.27
N ASN A 798 -22.10 38.22 -0.24
CA ASN A 798 -22.34 39.57 0.30
C ASN A 798 -21.27 40.12 1.25
N GLY A 799 -20.72 41.31 1.02
CA GLY A 799 -21.00 42.29 -0.04
C GLY A 799 -20.24 43.59 0.22
N THR A 800 -19.76 44.24 -0.83
CA THR A 800 -20.03 45.61 -1.29
C THR A 800 -19.16 45.88 -2.51
#